data_AF-A0A222E348-F1
#
_entry.id   AF-A0A222E348-F1
#
_cell.length_a   1.000
_cell.length_b   1.000
_cell.length_c   1.000
_cell.angle_alpha   90.00
_cell.angle_beta   90.00
_cell.angle_gamma   90.00
#
_symmetry.space_group_name_H-M   'P 1'
#
loop_
_entity.id
_entity.type
_entity.pdbx_description
1 polymer ?
#
loop_
_entity_poly.entity_id
_entity_poly.type
_entity_poly.pdbx_seq_one_letter_code
_entity_poly.pdbx_strand_id
1 'polypeptide(L)'
;MIETPIPDLLALARTRQAEGDPDAADQLYQQVLTQRPHHAGAWLARIELALGRGRSSQALELCDTALPLCPGHRTALQSKRARAMEAEGDRDAALAMLSDLRAEAPDDLPLAAVTAGMLHRAGAMEQAEQAYRHVLTLRPDHAGAWMSVVEIALAQGNADQALTLATEAERHCPAHVVPLQIKRLRALEAVGQADAALELVKSLRETIPENAQVALIEARLRRKSGDLSAADTALDAVLAQQPDHVGAWLGRIDIAQTSGDPDRALALADAALDQRSDDPALIARRAGLMVHMGQPGAAIATLRAALERTPSETRLRLELARAQMNAGQAKEARTLFADCLEEAPQMDAARLGLAEAHQALGEPEAGLTALSGHEQRSPALGLRAAELRLQTGQRGAMRDLLDNLVTAAPGMTEPELLRFFKLGEQADHVEAALAVMECVTARSQISPLIAQFLASRVRVIVAPDTAVRVTDALEQRLAPSRRAEFRAFVAGLFAGPEEALTRARTDLTSPRDTQGAALIGERLLDAGRAKLAFRYLRICVARWPNAPHLRRQFLRACIETGQLSAGHAWLDHLSDRFPDLDHGFDRMQLMTQQGRLEETRDMAEARAAAGIKTLSPRQFLDLALALGDVEKSAELAARVQREPGAGRQNAAHFSTTLHGAQFNELRLYAAARDHALAAGEEAAQVEARLAHDFFYPAKRIVAAHAPQLGPRSVSSAVPTAVPKLIFQYWNTPKVPEEVARVMQSWQDAPGFEHRLFDRQAALSFLRDHFGPRHARAFQLANSAAEECDFLRLCLLYRHGGIYADADDLLIGDASQLIAEGPGLIVTAEPWGALANNVICAPVGHPAMLWALQAAGRSLLARENDGTWFKTGPGLMTRAAANWLGQATPAETETGLTILTQAQLASHVQPHVRLSYKMSGQYWNARDRHAPQPLVAAFGRLADSDRA
;
A
#
# COMPACT_ATOMS: atom_id res chain seq x y z
N MET A 1 -69.94 -18.84 44.67
CA MET A 1 -68.82 -18.04 44.16
C MET A 1 -69.26 -17.49 42.83
N ILE A 2 -69.25 -16.17 42.65
CA ILE A 2 -69.55 -15.54 41.36
C ILE A 2 -68.29 -15.70 40.52
N GLU A 3 -68.33 -16.53 39.47
CA GLU A 3 -67.21 -16.62 38.53
C GLU A 3 -67.02 -15.26 37.86
N THR A 4 -65.79 -14.73 37.92
CA THR A 4 -65.44 -13.48 37.21
C THR A 4 -65.71 -13.66 35.72
N PRO A 5 -66.48 -12.77 35.07
CA PRO A 5 -66.77 -12.87 33.66
C PRO A 5 -65.49 -12.92 32.80
N ILE A 6 -65.49 -13.79 31.79
CA ILE A 6 -64.37 -13.94 30.84
C ILE A 6 -63.90 -12.61 30.21
N PRO A 7 -64.80 -11.68 29.81
CA PRO A 7 -64.36 -10.38 29.30
C PRO A 7 -63.51 -9.58 30.29
N ASP A 8 -63.83 -9.65 31.58
CA ASP A 8 -63.11 -8.95 32.65
C ASP A 8 -61.75 -9.61 32.92
N LEU A 9 -61.70 -10.95 32.90
CA LEU A 9 -60.44 -11.70 33.00
C LEU A 9 -59.50 -11.41 31.81
N LEU A 10 -60.03 -11.33 30.58
CA LEU A 10 -59.24 -11.00 29.39
C LEU A 10 -58.79 -9.53 29.38
N ALA A 11 -59.61 -8.61 29.88
CA ALA A 11 -59.22 -7.21 30.05
C ALA A 11 -58.08 -7.10 31.07
N LEU A 12 -58.23 -7.73 32.24
CA LEU A 12 -57.22 -7.72 33.29
C LEU A 12 -55.91 -8.40 32.85
N ALA A 13 -56.00 -9.53 32.13
CA ALA A 13 -54.82 -10.21 31.59
C ALA A 13 -54.03 -9.32 30.62
N ARG A 14 -54.73 -8.59 29.74
CA ARG A 14 -54.10 -7.62 28.83
C ARG A 14 -53.49 -6.44 29.57
N THR A 15 -54.15 -5.94 30.62
CA THR A 15 -53.60 -4.87 31.47
C THR A 15 -52.33 -5.32 32.18
N ARG A 16 -52.32 -6.50 32.81
CA ARG A 16 -51.11 -7.07 33.46
C ARG A 16 -49.98 -7.30 32.49
N GLN A 17 -50.31 -7.77 31.29
CA GLN A 17 -49.33 -7.91 30.21
C GLN A 17 -48.73 -6.55 29.79
N ALA A 18 -49.54 -5.49 29.72
CA ALA A 18 -49.07 -4.14 29.42
C ALA A 18 -48.25 -3.51 30.57
N GLU A 19 -48.56 -3.86 31.81
CA GLU A 19 -47.82 -3.44 33.02
C GLU A 19 -46.49 -4.18 33.22
N GLY A 20 -46.16 -5.15 32.37
CA GLY A 20 -44.92 -5.92 32.47
C GLY A 20 -44.96 -7.03 33.55
N ASP A 21 -46.16 -7.50 33.92
CA ASP A 21 -46.37 -8.65 34.81
C ASP A 21 -46.95 -9.86 34.02
N PRO A 22 -46.11 -10.54 33.20
CA PRO A 22 -46.57 -11.62 32.36
C PRO A 22 -46.91 -12.92 33.12
N ASP A 23 -46.53 -13.07 34.40
CA ASP A 23 -46.88 -14.25 35.21
C ASP A 23 -48.31 -14.11 35.71
N ALA A 24 -48.68 -12.93 36.20
CA ALA A 24 -50.07 -12.64 36.50
C ALA A 24 -50.95 -12.72 35.25
N ALA A 25 -50.46 -12.24 34.09
CA ALA A 25 -51.18 -12.35 32.83
C ALA A 25 -51.40 -13.83 32.42
N ASP A 26 -50.37 -14.69 32.51
CA ASP A 26 -50.50 -16.12 32.18
C ASP A 26 -51.51 -16.83 33.10
N GLN A 27 -51.48 -16.52 34.41
CA GLN A 27 -52.46 -17.06 35.38
C GLN A 27 -53.89 -16.65 35.05
N LEU A 28 -54.11 -15.39 34.65
CA LEU A 28 -55.43 -14.90 34.25
C LEU A 28 -55.90 -15.55 32.94
N TYR A 29 -55.02 -15.74 31.96
CA TYR A 29 -55.36 -16.51 30.77
C TYR A 29 -55.64 -17.99 31.07
N GLN A 30 -54.94 -18.59 32.03
CA GLN A 30 -55.23 -19.95 32.50
C GLN A 30 -56.61 -20.05 33.18
N GLN A 31 -57.02 -19.03 33.94
CA GLN A 31 -58.38 -18.96 34.50
C GLN A 31 -59.44 -18.89 33.39
N VAL A 32 -59.19 -18.10 32.33
CA VAL A 32 -60.06 -18.07 31.15
C VAL A 32 -60.17 -19.45 30.50
N LEU A 33 -59.05 -20.17 30.36
CA LEU A 33 -59.03 -21.50 29.77
C LEU A 33 -59.66 -22.58 30.65
N THR A 34 -59.67 -22.38 31.97
CA THR A 34 -60.39 -23.26 32.92
C THR A 34 -61.90 -23.12 32.75
N GLN A 35 -62.39 -21.90 32.52
CA GLN A 35 -63.80 -21.63 32.26
C GLN A 35 -64.22 -21.96 30.81
N ARG A 36 -63.33 -21.72 29.83
CA ARG A 36 -63.55 -22.02 28.40
C ARG A 36 -62.29 -22.59 27.75
N PRO A 37 -62.12 -23.92 27.75
CA PRO A 37 -60.98 -24.60 27.13
C PRO A 37 -60.81 -24.35 25.62
N HIS A 38 -61.90 -24.01 24.91
CA HIS A 38 -61.88 -23.73 23.46
C HIS A 38 -61.59 -22.25 23.10
N HIS A 39 -61.18 -21.43 24.07
CA HIS A 39 -60.93 -20.00 23.84
C HIS A 39 -59.57 -19.73 23.19
N ALA A 40 -59.51 -19.78 21.85
CA ALA A 40 -58.27 -19.66 21.08
C ALA A 40 -57.44 -18.41 21.39
N GLY A 41 -58.08 -17.26 21.64
CA GLY A 41 -57.36 -16.02 21.98
C GLY A 41 -56.56 -16.10 23.28
N ALA A 42 -57.01 -16.91 24.25
CA ALA A 42 -56.31 -17.11 25.52
C ALA A 42 -55.12 -18.08 25.33
N TRP A 43 -55.31 -19.15 24.55
CA TRP A 43 -54.21 -20.04 24.15
C TRP A 43 -53.10 -19.28 23.40
N LEU A 44 -53.46 -18.51 22.35
CA LEU A 44 -52.51 -17.75 21.55
C LEU A 44 -51.74 -16.72 22.39
N ALA A 45 -52.39 -16.08 23.36
CA ALA A 45 -51.75 -15.13 24.27
C ALA A 45 -50.76 -15.82 25.22
N ARG A 46 -51.12 -16.97 25.82
CA ARG A 46 -50.20 -17.75 26.67
C ARG A 46 -48.99 -18.25 25.92
N ILE A 47 -49.18 -18.74 24.70
CA ILE A 47 -48.08 -19.19 23.82
C ILE A 47 -47.14 -18.02 23.49
N GLU A 48 -47.68 -16.84 23.17
CA GLU A 48 -46.84 -15.66 22.90
C GLU A 48 -46.06 -15.20 24.16
N LEU A 49 -46.68 -15.26 25.34
CA LEU A 49 -45.99 -14.99 26.60
C LEU A 49 -44.84 -15.97 26.86
N ALA A 50 -45.05 -17.26 26.61
CA ALA A 50 -44.01 -18.28 26.76
C ALA A 50 -42.86 -18.08 25.77
N LEU A 51 -43.16 -17.79 24.49
CA LEU A 51 -42.16 -17.46 23.46
C LEU A 51 -41.37 -16.20 23.82
N GLY A 52 -42.04 -15.13 24.28
CA GLY A 52 -41.40 -13.88 24.67
C GLY A 52 -40.45 -14.01 25.87
N ARG A 53 -40.61 -15.07 26.67
CA ARG A 53 -39.76 -15.41 27.83
C ARG A 53 -38.64 -16.39 27.51
N GLY A 54 -38.52 -16.82 26.25
CA GLY A 54 -37.59 -17.88 25.86
C GLY A 54 -37.94 -19.26 26.43
N ARG A 55 -39.17 -19.47 26.91
CA ARG A 55 -39.65 -20.78 27.43
C ARG A 55 -40.21 -21.62 26.27
N SER A 56 -39.34 -21.98 25.33
CA SER A 56 -39.72 -22.63 24.07
C SER A 56 -40.41 -23.98 24.26
N SER A 57 -39.94 -24.80 25.21
CA SER A 57 -40.56 -26.10 25.52
C SER A 57 -41.98 -25.95 26.07
N GLN A 58 -42.18 -24.97 26.96
CA GLN A 58 -43.51 -24.63 27.47
C GLN A 58 -44.43 -24.14 26.35
N ALA A 59 -43.91 -23.35 25.40
CA ALA A 59 -44.68 -22.90 24.25
C ALA A 59 -45.12 -24.06 23.33
N LEU A 60 -44.26 -25.08 23.15
CA LEU A 60 -44.61 -26.29 22.40
C LEU A 60 -45.73 -27.09 23.08
N GLU A 61 -45.62 -27.34 24.39
CA GLU A 61 -46.66 -28.03 25.15
C GLU A 61 -48.03 -27.32 25.08
N LEU A 62 -48.01 -25.98 25.20
CA LEU A 62 -49.21 -25.15 25.06
C LEU A 62 -49.80 -25.23 23.65
N CYS A 63 -48.96 -25.23 22.60
CA CYS A 63 -49.40 -25.42 21.22
C CYS A 63 -50.04 -26.81 21.02
N ASP A 64 -49.39 -27.87 21.49
CA ASP A 64 -49.85 -29.26 21.32
C ASP A 64 -51.19 -29.49 22.06
N THR A 65 -51.39 -28.83 23.20
CA THR A 65 -52.66 -28.85 23.94
C THR A 65 -53.76 -28.03 23.26
N ALA A 66 -53.42 -26.86 22.70
CA ALA A 66 -54.38 -25.95 22.09
C ALA A 66 -54.89 -26.44 20.71
N LEU A 67 -54.05 -27.11 19.92
CA LEU A 67 -54.36 -27.56 18.56
C LEU A 67 -55.63 -28.42 18.45
N PRO A 68 -55.84 -29.48 19.27
CA PRO A 68 -57.08 -30.27 19.22
C PRO A 68 -58.30 -29.51 19.78
N LEU A 69 -58.09 -28.54 20.68
CA LEU A 69 -59.17 -27.77 21.32
C LEU A 69 -59.66 -26.61 20.45
N CYS A 70 -58.82 -26.07 19.57
CA CYS A 70 -59.10 -24.90 18.75
C CYS A 70 -58.79 -25.15 17.26
N PRO A 71 -59.46 -26.12 16.59
CA PRO A 71 -59.15 -26.50 15.21
C PRO A 71 -59.31 -25.35 14.20
N GLY A 72 -60.23 -24.40 14.45
CA GLY A 72 -60.43 -23.22 13.61
C GLY A 72 -59.29 -22.19 13.64
N HIS A 73 -58.31 -22.33 14.54
CA HIS A 73 -57.14 -21.45 14.65
C HIS A 73 -55.83 -22.21 14.38
N ARG A 74 -55.91 -23.35 13.68
CA ARG A 74 -54.78 -24.23 13.37
C ARG A 74 -53.59 -23.48 12.80
N THR A 75 -53.78 -22.61 11.80
CA THR A 75 -52.69 -21.83 11.17
C THR A 75 -51.95 -20.95 12.18
N ALA A 76 -52.67 -20.21 13.01
CA ALA A 76 -52.06 -19.33 14.01
C ALA A 76 -51.31 -20.11 15.11
N LEU A 77 -51.86 -21.25 15.55
CA LEU A 77 -51.22 -22.11 16.54
C LEU A 77 -49.99 -22.81 15.99
N GLN A 78 -50.06 -23.35 14.78
CA GLN A 78 -48.92 -23.99 14.12
C GLN A 78 -47.81 -22.99 13.76
N SER A 79 -48.13 -21.77 13.33
CA SER A 79 -47.12 -20.70 13.11
C SER A 79 -46.36 -20.35 14.39
N LYS A 80 -47.02 -20.34 15.56
CA LYS A 80 -46.36 -20.14 16.85
C LYS A 80 -45.57 -21.38 17.30
N ARG A 81 -46.07 -22.58 17.01
CA ARG A 81 -45.35 -23.85 17.23
C ARG A 81 -44.03 -23.89 16.47
N ALA A 82 -44.04 -23.50 15.18
CA ALA A 82 -42.82 -23.38 14.39
C ALA A 82 -41.80 -22.40 14.98
N ARG A 83 -42.24 -21.24 15.51
CA ARG A 83 -41.35 -20.31 16.25
C ARG A 83 -40.75 -20.94 17.50
N ALA A 84 -41.50 -21.75 18.23
CA ALA A 84 -41.01 -22.46 19.41
C ALA A 84 -39.97 -23.53 19.03
N MET A 85 -40.21 -24.28 17.96
CA MET A 85 -39.26 -25.26 17.41
C MET A 85 -37.95 -24.61 16.94
N GLU A 86 -38.03 -23.47 16.25
CA GLU A 86 -36.83 -22.70 15.86
C GLU A 86 -35.99 -22.30 17.07
N ALA A 87 -36.64 -21.92 18.17
CA ALA A 87 -35.98 -21.53 19.40
C ALA A 87 -35.38 -22.72 20.19
N GLU A 88 -35.83 -23.96 19.95
CA GLU A 88 -35.18 -25.18 20.47
C GLU A 88 -34.06 -25.70 19.58
N GLY A 89 -33.86 -25.12 18.39
CA GLY A 89 -32.82 -25.52 17.44
C GLY A 89 -33.33 -26.35 16.26
N ASP A 90 -34.60 -26.76 16.26
CA ASP A 90 -35.23 -27.57 15.20
C ASP A 90 -35.72 -26.73 14.01
N ARG A 91 -34.84 -25.88 13.49
CA ARG A 91 -35.18 -24.89 12.45
C ARG A 91 -35.66 -25.52 11.14
N ASP A 92 -35.05 -26.61 10.70
CA ASP A 92 -35.40 -27.25 9.42
C ASP A 92 -36.80 -27.87 9.47
N ALA A 93 -37.14 -28.51 10.60
CA ALA A 93 -38.47 -29.06 10.83
C ALA A 93 -39.54 -27.96 10.93
N ALA A 94 -39.19 -26.82 11.55
CA ALA A 94 -40.07 -25.65 11.62
C ALA A 94 -40.34 -25.06 10.22
N LEU A 95 -39.31 -24.93 9.37
CA LEU A 95 -39.46 -24.42 8.00
C LEU A 95 -40.27 -25.37 7.11
N ALA A 96 -40.09 -26.69 7.23
CA ALA A 96 -40.91 -27.67 6.52
C ALA A 96 -42.40 -27.53 6.88
N MET A 97 -42.70 -27.41 8.18
CA MET A 97 -44.07 -27.20 8.67
C MET A 97 -44.69 -25.89 8.17
N LEU A 98 -43.94 -24.80 8.16
CA LEU A 98 -44.42 -23.52 7.62
C LEU A 98 -44.67 -23.59 6.12
N SER A 99 -43.88 -24.37 5.38
CA SER A 99 -44.09 -24.60 3.94
C SER A 99 -45.42 -25.31 3.67
N ASP A 100 -45.74 -26.36 4.44
CA ASP A 100 -47.01 -27.10 4.31
C ASP A 100 -48.20 -26.20 4.64
N LEU A 101 -48.12 -25.44 5.73
CA LEU A 101 -49.16 -24.49 6.13
C LEU A 101 -49.40 -23.40 5.09
N ARG A 102 -48.35 -22.94 4.42
CA ARG A 102 -48.45 -21.92 3.38
C ARG A 102 -49.16 -22.43 2.13
N ALA A 103 -49.07 -23.74 1.85
CA ALA A 103 -49.86 -24.35 0.77
C ALA A 103 -51.36 -24.36 1.10
N GLU A 104 -51.71 -24.50 2.38
CA GLU A 104 -53.10 -24.49 2.86
C GLU A 104 -53.67 -23.06 3.02
N ALA A 105 -52.84 -22.09 3.42
CA ALA A 105 -53.24 -20.72 3.73
C ALA A 105 -52.25 -19.67 3.15
N PRO A 106 -52.18 -19.51 1.82
CA PRO A 106 -51.16 -18.65 1.19
C PRO A 106 -51.32 -17.17 1.50
N ASP A 107 -52.54 -16.71 1.82
CA ASP A 107 -52.86 -15.29 2.07
C ASP A 107 -52.88 -14.93 3.57
N ASP A 108 -52.52 -15.84 4.47
CA ASP A 108 -52.41 -15.55 5.91
C ASP A 108 -51.16 -14.71 6.20
N LEU A 109 -51.38 -13.41 6.47
CA LEU A 109 -50.31 -12.46 6.69
C LEU A 109 -49.40 -12.81 7.89
N PRO A 110 -49.91 -13.22 9.08
CA PRO A 110 -49.05 -13.65 10.17
C PRO A 110 -48.15 -14.84 9.81
N LEU A 111 -48.67 -15.86 9.11
CA LEU A 111 -47.90 -16.99 8.61
C LEU A 111 -46.81 -16.53 7.63
N ALA A 112 -47.15 -15.66 6.67
CA ALA A 112 -46.21 -15.10 5.71
C ALA A 112 -45.06 -14.34 6.41
N ALA A 113 -45.38 -13.50 7.40
CA ALA A 113 -44.40 -12.72 8.16
C ALA A 113 -43.48 -13.58 9.03
N VAL A 114 -44.01 -14.63 9.68
CA VAL A 114 -43.22 -15.58 10.47
C VAL A 114 -42.27 -16.37 9.57
N THR A 115 -42.76 -16.85 8.43
CA THR A 115 -41.96 -17.58 7.44
C THR A 115 -40.81 -16.71 6.92
N ALA A 116 -41.09 -15.46 6.55
CA ALA A 116 -40.08 -14.52 6.07
C ALA A 116 -39.01 -14.25 7.14
N GLY A 117 -39.42 -14.01 8.39
CA GLY A 117 -38.49 -13.79 9.50
C GLY A 117 -37.61 -14.99 9.83
N MET A 118 -38.17 -16.20 9.74
CA MET A 118 -37.42 -17.45 9.99
C MET A 118 -36.41 -17.71 8.88
N LEU A 119 -36.80 -17.55 7.61
CA LEU A 119 -35.90 -17.66 6.46
C LEU A 119 -34.75 -16.64 6.54
N HIS A 120 -35.05 -15.41 6.98
CA HIS A 120 -34.04 -14.37 7.16
C HIS A 120 -33.02 -14.77 8.24
N ARG A 121 -33.47 -15.26 9.41
CA ARG A 121 -32.58 -15.77 10.46
C ARG A 121 -31.82 -17.04 10.07
N ALA A 122 -32.37 -17.84 9.16
CA ALA A 122 -31.70 -19.00 8.58
C ALA A 122 -30.58 -18.63 7.59
N GLY A 123 -30.46 -17.35 7.21
CA GLY A 123 -29.49 -16.90 6.20
C GLY A 123 -29.92 -17.19 4.76
N ALA A 124 -31.14 -17.68 4.53
CA ALA A 124 -31.70 -17.93 3.20
C ALA A 124 -32.19 -16.61 2.56
N MET A 125 -31.26 -15.70 2.27
CA MET A 125 -31.55 -14.29 1.93
C MET A 125 -32.50 -14.13 0.74
N GLU A 126 -32.33 -14.89 -0.34
CA GLU A 126 -33.20 -14.82 -1.53
C GLU A 126 -34.63 -15.28 -1.21
N GLN A 127 -34.77 -16.38 -0.47
CA GLN A 127 -36.07 -16.91 -0.06
C GLN A 127 -36.76 -15.97 0.94
N ALA A 128 -35.98 -15.38 1.84
CA ALA A 128 -36.45 -14.39 2.80
C ALA A 128 -36.97 -13.14 2.09
N GLU A 129 -36.25 -12.63 1.09
CA GLU A 129 -36.67 -11.47 0.30
C GLU A 129 -38.00 -11.74 -0.42
N GLN A 130 -38.12 -12.90 -1.10
CA GLN A 130 -39.35 -13.31 -1.76
C GLN A 130 -40.52 -13.42 -0.77
N ALA A 131 -40.28 -14.00 0.41
CA ALA A 131 -41.29 -14.13 1.45
C ALA A 131 -41.72 -12.76 2.01
N TYR A 132 -40.79 -11.83 2.24
CA TYR A 132 -41.15 -10.47 2.64
C TYR A 132 -41.86 -9.68 1.55
N ARG A 133 -41.52 -9.87 0.26
CA ARG A 133 -42.27 -9.27 -0.85
C ARG A 133 -43.71 -9.76 -0.88
N HIS A 134 -43.96 -11.04 -0.58
CA HIS A 134 -45.32 -11.56 -0.41
C HIS A 134 -46.04 -10.93 0.79
N VAL A 135 -45.35 -10.67 1.90
CA VAL A 135 -45.93 -9.89 3.02
C VAL A 135 -46.36 -8.49 2.55
N LEU A 136 -45.57 -7.87 1.66
CA LEU A 136 -45.87 -6.56 1.09
C LEU A 136 -46.99 -6.56 0.04
N THR A 137 -47.21 -7.67 -0.69
CA THR A 137 -48.40 -7.79 -1.57
C THR A 137 -49.69 -7.89 -0.77
N LEU A 138 -49.65 -8.62 0.36
CA LEU A 138 -50.78 -8.75 1.28
C LEU A 138 -51.02 -7.47 2.10
N ARG A 139 -49.95 -6.79 2.51
CA ARG A 139 -50.00 -5.54 3.29
C ARG A 139 -48.88 -4.57 2.86
N PRO A 140 -49.18 -3.63 1.95
CA PRO A 140 -48.20 -2.65 1.47
C PRO A 140 -47.65 -1.69 2.55
N ASP A 141 -48.38 -1.42 3.62
CA ASP A 141 -47.98 -0.55 4.74
C ASP A 141 -47.26 -1.29 5.89
N HIS A 142 -46.76 -2.51 5.64
CA HIS A 142 -46.05 -3.31 6.63
C HIS A 142 -44.59 -2.87 6.83
N ALA A 143 -44.35 -1.85 7.67
CA ALA A 143 -43.00 -1.28 7.90
C ALA A 143 -41.91 -2.31 8.25
N GLY A 144 -42.24 -3.35 9.04
CA GLY A 144 -41.27 -4.41 9.39
C GLY A 144 -40.80 -5.24 8.19
N ALA A 145 -41.64 -5.40 7.17
CA ALA A 145 -41.29 -6.14 5.96
C ALA A 145 -40.42 -5.27 5.05
N TRP A 146 -40.80 -3.99 4.88
CA TRP A 146 -39.96 -3.00 4.19
C TRP A 146 -38.57 -2.86 4.80
N MET A 147 -38.46 -2.69 6.12
CA MET A 147 -37.16 -2.60 6.80
C MET A 147 -36.30 -3.86 6.58
N SER A 148 -36.94 -5.04 6.50
CA SER A 148 -36.23 -6.30 6.29
C SER A 148 -35.77 -6.46 4.85
N VAL A 149 -36.60 -6.11 3.86
CA VAL A 149 -36.22 -6.17 2.42
C VAL A 149 -35.09 -5.18 2.11
N VAL A 150 -35.12 -3.99 2.71
CA VAL A 150 -33.99 -3.04 2.61
C VAL A 150 -32.72 -3.61 3.25
N GLU A 151 -32.81 -4.21 4.45
CA GLU A 151 -31.64 -4.80 5.11
C GLU A 151 -31.06 -5.98 4.31
N ILE A 152 -31.92 -6.84 3.74
CA ILE A 152 -31.48 -7.95 2.88
C ILE A 152 -30.74 -7.41 1.66
N ALA A 153 -31.28 -6.40 0.97
CA ALA A 153 -30.61 -5.78 -0.16
C ALA A 153 -29.26 -5.16 0.24
N LEU A 154 -29.16 -4.51 1.40
CA LEU A 154 -27.88 -4.02 1.94
C LEU A 154 -26.89 -5.14 2.24
N ALA A 155 -27.35 -6.24 2.86
CA ALA A 155 -26.52 -7.39 3.21
C ALA A 155 -26.01 -8.14 1.98
N GLN A 156 -26.77 -8.16 0.89
CA GLN A 156 -26.38 -8.70 -0.42
C GLN A 156 -25.46 -7.76 -1.21
N GLY A 157 -25.24 -6.53 -0.75
CA GLY A 157 -24.43 -5.53 -1.46
C GLY A 157 -25.17 -4.80 -2.60
N ASN A 158 -26.48 -5.03 -2.76
CA ASN A 158 -27.32 -4.40 -3.77
C ASN A 158 -27.75 -2.99 -3.33
N ALA A 159 -26.79 -2.07 -3.23
CA ALA A 159 -26.98 -0.74 -2.65
C ALA A 159 -28.04 0.12 -3.36
N ASP A 160 -28.08 0.12 -4.69
CA ASP A 160 -29.07 0.86 -5.49
C ASP A 160 -30.50 0.36 -5.28
N GLN A 161 -30.65 -0.97 -5.21
CA GLN A 161 -31.92 -1.61 -4.91
C GLN A 161 -32.37 -1.24 -3.49
N ALA A 162 -31.45 -1.31 -2.51
CA ALA A 162 -31.74 -0.93 -1.14
C ALA A 162 -32.20 0.53 -1.03
N LEU A 163 -31.59 1.45 -1.78
CA LEU A 163 -31.97 2.87 -1.80
C LEU A 163 -33.37 3.07 -2.41
N THR A 164 -33.66 2.37 -3.51
CA THR A 164 -34.97 2.40 -4.17
C THR A 164 -36.06 1.90 -3.22
N LEU A 165 -35.84 0.74 -2.61
CA LEU A 165 -36.75 0.11 -1.65
C LEU A 165 -36.97 0.97 -0.41
N ALA A 166 -35.93 1.59 0.13
CA ALA A 166 -36.05 2.47 1.29
C ALA A 166 -36.88 3.74 0.97
N THR A 167 -36.72 4.28 -0.23
CA THR A 167 -37.48 5.45 -0.70
C THR A 167 -38.95 5.10 -0.93
N GLU A 168 -39.23 3.91 -1.46
CA GLU A 168 -40.60 3.39 -1.64
C GLU A 168 -41.27 3.13 -0.28
N ALA A 169 -40.56 2.50 0.65
CA ALA A 169 -41.05 2.20 2.00
C ALA A 169 -41.56 3.45 2.74
N GLU A 170 -40.85 4.58 2.65
CA GLU A 170 -41.28 5.84 3.27
C GLU A 170 -42.63 6.35 2.74
N ARG A 171 -42.93 6.11 1.46
CA ARG A 171 -44.21 6.50 0.85
C ARG A 171 -45.36 5.63 1.34
N HIS A 172 -45.12 4.34 1.54
CA HIS A 172 -46.14 3.39 1.99
C HIS A 172 -46.35 3.39 3.50
N CYS A 173 -45.35 3.81 4.29
CA CYS A 173 -45.37 3.72 5.75
C CYS A 173 -45.08 5.08 6.44
N PRO A 174 -45.92 6.12 6.26
CA PRO A 174 -45.67 7.44 6.84
C PRO A 174 -45.61 7.45 8.38
N ALA A 175 -46.27 6.50 9.05
CA ALA A 175 -46.23 6.35 10.51
C ALA A 175 -44.87 5.87 11.06
N HIS A 176 -44.00 5.30 10.21
CA HIS A 176 -42.71 4.74 10.60
C HIS A 176 -41.56 5.41 9.83
N VAL A 177 -41.73 6.68 9.46
CA VAL A 177 -40.80 7.41 8.61
C VAL A 177 -39.38 7.48 9.18
N VAL A 178 -39.20 7.69 10.49
CA VAL A 178 -37.86 7.84 11.09
C VAL A 178 -37.02 6.55 11.01
N PRO A 179 -37.49 5.36 11.46
CA PRO A 179 -36.77 4.11 11.24
C PRO A 179 -36.44 3.81 9.77
N LEU A 180 -37.35 4.14 8.85
CA LEU A 180 -37.14 3.95 7.41
C LEU A 180 -36.11 4.94 6.84
N GLN A 181 -36.10 6.18 7.31
CA GLN A 181 -35.09 7.17 6.96
C GLN A 181 -33.69 6.76 7.44
N ILE A 182 -33.57 6.09 8.60
CA ILE A 182 -32.27 5.53 9.04
C ILE A 182 -31.81 4.40 8.11
N LYS A 183 -32.72 3.54 7.63
CA LYS A 183 -32.40 2.52 6.62
C LYS A 183 -32.00 3.17 5.28
N ARG A 184 -32.73 4.20 4.85
CA ARG A 184 -32.39 5.00 3.66
C ARG A 184 -31.02 5.66 3.81
N LEU A 185 -30.69 6.18 5.00
CA LEU A 185 -29.39 6.75 5.29
C LEU A 185 -28.26 5.72 5.13
N ARG A 186 -28.45 4.48 5.60
CA ARG A 186 -27.49 3.38 5.36
C ARG A 186 -27.38 3.03 3.87
N ALA A 187 -28.49 3.06 3.13
CA ALA A 187 -28.47 2.84 1.69
C ALA A 187 -27.74 3.95 0.93
N LEU A 188 -27.97 5.22 1.28
CA LEU A 188 -27.22 6.35 0.72
C LEU A 188 -25.72 6.25 1.02
N GLU A 189 -25.35 5.83 2.24
CA GLU A 189 -23.95 5.54 2.60
C GLU A 189 -23.36 4.42 1.72
N ALA A 190 -24.11 3.35 1.46
CA ALA A 190 -23.67 2.21 0.65
C ALA A 190 -23.54 2.55 -0.84
N VAL A 191 -24.45 3.35 -1.40
CA VAL A 191 -24.39 3.86 -2.78
C VAL A 191 -23.28 4.92 -2.94
N GLY A 192 -22.83 5.54 -1.84
CA GLY A 192 -21.81 6.59 -1.86
C GLY A 192 -22.36 7.99 -2.14
N GLN A 193 -23.68 8.20 -2.03
CA GLN A 193 -24.31 9.51 -2.16
C GLN A 193 -24.17 10.33 -0.86
N ALA A 194 -22.93 10.74 -0.55
CA ALA A 194 -22.59 11.37 0.73
C ALA A 194 -23.34 12.68 1.01
N ASP A 195 -23.57 13.53 0.00
CA ASP A 195 -24.25 14.81 0.19
C ASP A 195 -25.72 14.64 0.57
N ALA A 196 -26.43 13.77 -0.17
CA ALA A 196 -27.81 13.41 0.15
C ALA A 196 -27.92 12.73 1.53
N ALA A 197 -26.92 11.92 1.89
CA ALA A 197 -26.84 11.29 3.21
C ALA A 197 -26.66 12.34 4.32
N LEU A 198 -25.79 13.34 4.14
CA LEU A 198 -25.54 14.39 5.13
C LEU A 198 -26.74 15.34 5.30
N GLU A 199 -27.47 15.67 4.22
CA GLU A 199 -28.73 16.41 4.33
C GLU A 199 -29.79 15.62 5.10
N LEU A 200 -29.88 14.29 4.86
CA LEU A 200 -30.76 13.43 5.64
C LEU A 200 -30.34 13.34 7.11
N VAL A 201 -29.04 13.28 7.41
CA VAL A 201 -28.51 13.35 8.78
C VAL A 201 -28.95 14.64 9.46
N LYS A 202 -28.86 15.78 8.77
CA LYS A 202 -29.30 17.07 9.32
C LYS A 202 -30.78 17.05 9.72
N SER A 203 -31.65 16.58 8.82
CA SER A 203 -33.07 16.42 9.12
C SER A 203 -33.35 15.43 10.25
N LEU A 204 -32.62 14.31 10.29
CA LEU A 204 -32.73 13.33 11.39
C LEU A 204 -32.25 13.91 12.71
N ARG A 205 -31.20 14.74 12.76
CA ARG A 205 -30.73 15.36 14.01
C ARG A 205 -31.69 16.41 14.57
N GLU A 206 -32.52 17.03 13.74
CA GLU A 206 -33.60 17.92 14.21
C GLU A 206 -34.71 17.14 14.94
N THR A 207 -34.92 15.87 14.58
CA THR A 207 -36.01 15.03 15.13
C THR A 207 -35.53 14.07 16.22
N ILE A 208 -34.32 13.51 16.09
CA ILE A 208 -33.71 12.52 16.98
C ILE A 208 -32.23 12.87 17.27
N PRO A 209 -31.94 13.96 17.99
CA PRO A 209 -30.58 14.50 18.18
C PRO A 209 -29.59 13.55 18.85
N GLU A 210 -30.09 12.61 19.68
CA GLU A 210 -29.29 11.70 20.52
C GLU A 210 -29.16 10.29 19.94
N ASN A 211 -29.55 10.07 18.67
CA ASN A 211 -29.50 8.74 18.09
C ASN A 211 -28.06 8.33 17.69
N ALA A 212 -27.48 7.38 18.43
CA ALA A 212 -26.13 6.88 18.21
C ALA A 212 -25.92 6.30 16.79
N GLN A 213 -26.92 5.64 16.21
CA GLN A 213 -26.81 5.06 14.86
C GLN A 213 -26.65 6.15 13.79
N VAL A 214 -27.40 7.25 13.90
CA VAL A 214 -27.26 8.42 13.01
C VAL A 214 -25.88 9.06 13.18
N ALA A 215 -25.43 9.24 14.42
CA ALA A 215 -24.11 9.81 14.70
C ALA A 215 -22.95 8.95 14.15
N LEU A 216 -23.05 7.62 14.23
CA LEU A 216 -22.05 6.69 13.66
C LEU A 216 -22.00 6.76 12.14
N ILE A 217 -23.15 6.84 11.46
CA ILE A 217 -23.20 6.99 10.00
C ILE A 217 -22.63 8.35 9.60
N GLU A 218 -23.02 9.43 10.29
CA GLU A 218 -22.45 10.76 10.06
C GLU A 218 -20.92 10.76 10.23
N ALA A 219 -20.41 10.17 11.31
CA ALA A 219 -18.97 10.10 11.54
C ALA A 219 -18.25 9.33 10.43
N ARG A 220 -18.82 8.24 9.90
CA ARG A 220 -18.23 7.51 8.76
C ARG A 220 -18.27 8.33 7.46
N LEU A 221 -19.37 9.01 7.18
CA LEU A 221 -19.51 9.89 6.01
C LEU A 221 -18.50 11.04 6.07
N ARG A 222 -18.41 11.71 7.23
CA ARG A 222 -17.45 12.80 7.47
C ARG A 222 -16.00 12.33 7.47
N ARG A 223 -15.73 11.12 7.99
CA ARG A 223 -14.40 10.50 7.90
C ARG A 223 -13.99 10.25 6.45
N LYS A 224 -14.91 9.74 5.62
CA LYS A 224 -14.69 9.55 4.17
C LYS A 224 -14.48 10.88 3.44
N SER A 225 -15.23 11.92 3.80
CA SER A 225 -15.08 13.27 3.21
C SER A 225 -13.92 14.09 3.78
N GLY A 226 -13.18 13.54 4.75
CA GLY A 226 -11.99 14.16 5.34
C GLY A 226 -12.26 15.20 6.44
N ASP A 227 -13.52 15.39 6.85
CA ASP A 227 -13.92 16.21 8.00
C ASP A 227 -13.77 15.42 9.31
N LEU A 228 -12.51 15.10 9.63
CA LEU A 228 -12.17 14.25 10.78
C LEU A 228 -12.56 14.88 12.12
N SER A 229 -12.56 16.22 12.21
CA SER A 229 -12.90 16.92 13.44
C SER A 229 -14.38 16.77 13.76
N ALA A 230 -15.28 17.06 12.81
CA ALA A 230 -16.71 16.91 13.05
C ALA A 230 -17.11 15.43 13.19
N ALA A 231 -16.39 14.51 12.51
CA ALA A 231 -16.55 13.08 12.73
C ALA A 231 -16.23 12.69 14.19
N ASP A 232 -15.12 13.19 14.74
CA ASP A 232 -14.72 12.88 16.12
C ASP A 232 -15.70 13.49 17.13
N THR A 233 -16.13 14.74 16.92
CA THR A 233 -17.16 15.40 17.75
C THR A 233 -18.48 14.63 17.77
N ALA A 234 -18.93 14.12 16.61
CA ALA A 234 -20.16 13.36 16.54
C ALA A 234 -20.10 12.07 17.38
N LEU A 235 -18.95 11.41 17.45
CA LEU A 235 -18.75 10.20 18.25
C LEU A 235 -18.48 10.50 19.73
N ASP A 236 -17.81 11.61 20.03
CA ASP A 236 -17.59 12.08 21.40
C ASP A 236 -18.92 12.37 22.11
N ALA A 237 -19.89 12.96 21.39
CA ALA A 237 -21.25 13.15 21.89
C ALA A 237 -21.95 11.82 22.23
N VAL A 238 -21.73 10.76 21.45
CA VAL A 238 -22.26 9.41 21.76
C VAL A 238 -21.61 8.87 23.02
N LEU A 239 -20.28 8.98 23.15
CA LEU A 239 -19.53 8.48 24.31
C LEU A 239 -19.82 9.27 25.59
N ALA A 240 -20.16 10.55 25.50
CA ALA A 240 -20.61 11.35 26.63
C ALA A 240 -21.91 10.82 27.26
N GLN A 241 -22.78 10.21 26.46
CA GLN A 241 -24.03 9.61 26.90
C GLN A 241 -23.89 8.11 27.20
N GLN A 242 -23.09 7.41 26.40
CA GLN A 242 -22.89 5.95 26.46
C GLN A 242 -21.38 5.64 26.44
N PRO A 243 -20.70 5.75 27.60
CA PRO A 243 -19.25 5.57 27.68
C PRO A 243 -18.74 4.20 27.22
N ASP A 244 -19.59 3.16 27.27
CA ASP A 244 -19.28 1.79 26.88
C ASP A 244 -19.71 1.45 25.43
N HIS A 245 -20.09 2.45 24.63
CA HIS A 245 -20.55 2.23 23.27
C HIS A 245 -19.39 1.86 22.32
N VAL A 246 -19.17 0.55 22.13
CA VAL A 246 -18.09 -0.04 21.31
C VAL A 246 -17.99 0.57 19.91
N GLY A 247 -19.12 0.75 19.21
CA GLY A 247 -19.12 1.32 17.86
C GLY A 247 -18.57 2.74 17.77
N ALA A 248 -18.75 3.57 18.82
CA ALA A 248 -18.26 4.94 18.84
C ALA A 248 -16.76 4.97 19.12
N TRP A 249 -16.28 4.12 20.05
CA TRP A 249 -14.84 3.89 20.25
C TRP A 249 -14.14 3.44 18.98
N LEU A 250 -14.66 2.41 18.31
CA LEU A 250 -14.12 1.95 17.02
C LEU A 250 -14.09 3.06 15.98
N GLY A 251 -15.16 3.86 15.88
CA GLY A 251 -15.19 5.00 14.97
C GLY A 251 -14.12 6.05 15.26
N ARG A 252 -13.86 6.37 16.54
CA ARG A 252 -12.80 7.32 16.93
C ARG A 252 -11.40 6.77 16.64
N ILE A 253 -11.19 5.48 16.89
CA ILE A 253 -9.94 4.79 16.53
C ILE A 253 -9.72 4.87 15.01
N ASP A 254 -10.74 4.61 14.21
CA ASP A 254 -10.67 4.69 12.74
C ASP A 254 -10.37 6.11 12.26
N ILE A 255 -10.91 7.13 12.92
CA ILE A 255 -10.61 8.54 12.66
C ILE A 255 -9.14 8.83 12.96
N ALA A 256 -8.62 8.39 14.12
CA ALA A 256 -7.22 8.57 14.48
C ALA A 256 -6.25 7.85 13.51
N GLN A 257 -6.62 6.66 13.03
CA GLN A 257 -5.88 5.98 11.96
C GLN A 257 -5.92 6.78 10.66
N THR A 258 -7.09 7.32 10.29
CA THR A 258 -7.26 8.12 9.07
C THR A 258 -6.48 9.44 9.13
N SER A 259 -6.34 10.05 10.32
CA SER A 259 -5.48 11.21 10.55
C SER A 259 -3.98 10.87 10.59
N GLY A 260 -3.62 9.58 10.48
CA GLY A 260 -2.23 9.14 10.54
C GLY A 260 -1.58 9.27 11.92
N ASP A 261 -2.37 9.30 13.00
CA ASP A 261 -1.87 9.39 14.38
C ASP A 261 -1.99 8.03 15.07
N PRO A 262 -1.01 7.12 14.87
CA PRO A 262 -1.09 5.77 15.41
C PRO A 262 -1.00 5.73 16.94
N ASP A 263 -0.29 6.68 17.56
CA ASP A 263 -0.16 6.76 19.01
C ASP A 263 -1.51 7.14 19.65
N ARG A 264 -2.21 8.13 19.07
CA ARG A 264 -3.58 8.47 19.48
C ARG A 264 -4.53 7.29 19.25
N ALA A 265 -4.42 6.61 18.11
CA ALA A 265 -5.29 5.46 17.81
C ALA A 265 -5.10 4.34 18.84
N LEU A 266 -3.86 4.05 19.24
CA LEU A 266 -3.56 3.04 20.26
C LEU A 266 -4.07 3.48 21.65
N ALA A 267 -3.86 4.73 22.04
CA ALA A 267 -4.37 5.27 23.30
C ALA A 267 -5.91 5.23 23.38
N LEU A 268 -6.61 5.51 22.27
CA LEU A 268 -8.07 5.36 22.19
C LEU A 268 -8.51 3.90 22.31
N ALA A 269 -7.74 2.96 21.74
CA ALA A 269 -8.02 1.54 21.88
C ALA A 269 -7.81 1.04 23.32
N ASP A 270 -6.76 1.52 24.00
CA ASP A 270 -6.51 1.22 25.42
C ASP A 270 -7.64 1.80 26.30
N ALA A 271 -8.01 3.07 26.10
CA ALA A 271 -9.10 3.71 26.84
C ALA A 271 -10.46 3.01 26.61
N ALA A 272 -10.71 2.50 25.39
CA ALA A 272 -11.92 1.73 25.10
C ALA A 272 -11.91 0.38 25.85
N LEU A 273 -10.76 -0.27 25.97
CA LEU A 273 -10.60 -1.50 26.73
C LEU A 273 -10.68 -1.26 28.24
N ASP A 274 -10.32 -0.07 28.74
CA ASP A 274 -10.58 0.28 30.15
C ASP A 274 -12.09 0.33 30.46
N GLN A 275 -12.93 0.69 29.47
CA GLN A 275 -14.39 0.64 29.61
C GLN A 275 -14.95 -0.78 29.42
N ARG A 276 -14.39 -1.55 28.47
CA ARG A 276 -14.79 -2.94 28.17
C ARG A 276 -13.56 -3.81 27.90
N SER A 277 -13.02 -4.41 28.96
CA SER A 277 -11.73 -5.11 28.93
C SER A 277 -11.66 -6.33 28.00
N ASP A 278 -12.81 -6.96 27.76
CA ASP A 278 -12.90 -8.28 27.13
C ASP A 278 -13.68 -8.25 25.81
N ASP A 279 -13.91 -7.07 25.24
CA ASP A 279 -14.61 -6.95 23.95
C ASP A 279 -13.71 -7.40 22.79
N PRO A 280 -14.09 -8.46 22.04
CA PRO A 280 -13.26 -8.98 20.95
C PRO A 280 -12.99 -7.98 19.83
N ALA A 281 -13.92 -7.06 19.56
CA ALA A 281 -13.76 -6.09 18.49
C ALA A 281 -12.70 -5.03 18.83
N LEU A 282 -12.68 -4.58 20.09
CA LEU A 282 -11.68 -3.64 20.59
C LEU A 282 -10.29 -4.28 20.68
N ILE A 283 -10.20 -5.52 21.19
CA ILE A 283 -8.93 -6.28 21.24
C ILE A 283 -8.37 -6.49 19.83
N ALA A 284 -9.21 -6.92 18.88
CA ALA A 284 -8.85 -7.08 17.47
C ALA A 284 -8.33 -5.77 16.87
N ARG A 285 -9.03 -4.65 17.11
CA ARG A 285 -8.63 -3.34 16.59
C ARG A 285 -7.29 -2.89 17.20
N ARG A 286 -7.09 -3.06 18.50
CA ARG A 286 -5.81 -2.76 19.18
C ARG A 286 -4.66 -3.58 18.60
N ALA A 287 -4.84 -4.89 18.43
CA ALA A 287 -3.80 -5.75 17.86
C ALA A 287 -3.46 -5.36 16.41
N GLY A 288 -4.45 -5.03 15.59
CA GLY A 288 -4.23 -4.52 14.23
C GLY A 288 -3.43 -3.21 14.20
N LEU A 289 -3.65 -2.31 15.16
CA LEU A 289 -2.84 -1.08 15.32
C LEU A 289 -1.38 -1.41 15.64
N MET A 290 -1.14 -2.31 16.60
CA MET A 290 0.21 -2.76 16.96
C MET A 290 0.95 -3.33 15.75
N VAL A 291 0.29 -4.17 14.94
CA VAL A 291 0.86 -4.69 13.69
C VAL A 291 1.25 -3.54 12.74
N HIS A 292 0.36 -2.58 12.49
CA HIS A 292 0.64 -1.43 11.62
C HIS A 292 1.79 -0.54 12.15
N MET A 293 1.97 -0.49 13.46
CA MET A 293 3.07 0.26 14.10
C MET A 293 4.42 -0.45 13.99
N GLY A 294 4.44 -1.74 13.61
CA GLY A 294 5.64 -2.57 13.55
C GLY A 294 5.88 -3.38 14.84
N GLN A 295 4.83 -3.66 15.61
CA GLN A 295 4.86 -4.42 16.86
C GLN A 295 4.04 -5.73 16.78
N PRO A 296 4.29 -6.61 15.79
CA PRO A 296 3.48 -7.82 15.62
C PRO A 296 3.65 -8.83 16.78
N GLY A 297 4.80 -8.83 17.47
CA GLY A 297 5.03 -9.68 18.66
C GLY A 297 4.10 -9.33 19.82
N ALA A 298 3.97 -8.04 20.15
CA ALA A 298 3.06 -7.55 21.19
C ALA A 298 1.58 -7.80 20.82
N ALA A 299 1.24 -7.70 19.53
CA ALA A 299 -0.08 -8.06 19.02
C ALA A 299 -0.39 -9.55 19.24
N ILE A 300 0.56 -10.45 18.92
CA ILE A 300 0.43 -11.90 19.15
C ILE A 300 0.23 -12.22 20.64
N ALA A 301 1.03 -11.61 21.52
CA ALA A 301 0.91 -11.82 22.97
C ALA A 301 -0.48 -11.40 23.49
N THR A 302 -0.95 -10.22 23.06
CA THR A 302 -2.28 -9.70 23.41
C THR A 302 -3.39 -10.63 22.95
N LEU A 303 -3.33 -11.10 21.69
CA LEU A 303 -4.36 -11.94 21.09
C LEU A 303 -4.39 -13.35 21.68
N ARG A 304 -3.23 -13.94 22.02
CA ARG A 304 -3.16 -15.23 22.71
C ARG A 304 -3.80 -15.15 24.10
N ALA A 305 -3.46 -14.12 24.89
CA ALA A 305 -4.06 -13.92 26.21
C ALA A 305 -5.59 -13.68 26.13
N ALA A 306 -6.10 -13.10 25.03
CA ALA A 306 -7.53 -12.99 24.81
C ALA A 306 -8.18 -14.34 24.48
N LEU A 307 -7.58 -15.11 23.56
CA LEU A 307 -8.08 -16.42 23.15
C LEU A 307 -8.02 -17.48 24.26
N GLU A 308 -7.13 -17.35 25.24
CA GLU A 308 -7.14 -18.19 26.45
C GLU A 308 -8.44 -18.03 27.25
N ARG A 309 -9.05 -16.84 27.22
CA ARG A 309 -10.29 -16.52 27.92
C ARG A 309 -11.52 -16.80 27.05
N THR A 310 -11.41 -16.61 25.74
CA THR A 310 -12.49 -16.84 24.77
C THR A 310 -12.04 -17.74 23.59
N PRO A 311 -11.86 -19.06 23.81
CA PRO A 311 -11.28 -19.95 22.81
C PRO A 311 -12.07 -20.09 21.50
N SER A 312 -13.39 -19.84 21.54
CA SER A 312 -14.30 -19.95 20.40
C SER A 312 -14.40 -18.67 19.54
N GLU A 313 -13.65 -17.61 19.87
CA GLU A 313 -13.77 -16.32 19.18
C GLU A 313 -12.97 -16.30 17.87
N THR A 314 -13.61 -16.71 16.77
CA THR A 314 -13.00 -16.82 15.44
C THR A 314 -12.38 -15.50 14.96
N ARG A 315 -12.94 -14.34 15.31
CA ARG A 315 -12.40 -13.03 14.91
C ARG A 315 -11.01 -12.78 15.51
N LEU A 316 -10.82 -13.10 16.78
CA LEU A 316 -9.52 -12.97 17.44
C LEU A 316 -8.50 -13.96 16.87
N ARG A 317 -8.95 -15.17 16.51
CA ARG A 317 -8.10 -16.16 15.83
C ARG A 317 -7.64 -15.69 14.45
N LEU A 318 -8.53 -15.05 13.68
CA LEU A 318 -8.19 -14.45 12.39
C LEU A 318 -7.13 -13.33 12.55
N GLU A 319 -7.31 -12.43 13.51
CA GLU A 319 -6.33 -11.36 13.77
C GLU A 319 -5.01 -11.92 14.33
N LEU A 320 -5.04 -13.03 15.07
CA LEU A 320 -3.81 -13.73 15.51
C LEU A 320 -3.07 -14.28 14.31
N ALA A 321 -3.76 -14.95 13.38
CA ALA A 321 -3.17 -15.44 12.14
C ALA A 321 -2.54 -14.29 11.33
N ARG A 322 -3.21 -13.14 11.24
CA ARG A 322 -2.68 -11.93 10.57
C ARG A 322 -1.46 -11.34 11.27
N ALA A 323 -1.47 -11.28 12.60
CA ALA A 323 -0.32 -10.82 13.37
C ALA A 323 0.88 -11.77 13.22
N GLN A 324 0.63 -13.09 13.19
CA GLN A 324 1.61 -14.12 12.90
C GLN A 324 2.19 -14.00 11.49
N MET A 325 1.36 -13.77 10.47
CA MET A 325 1.84 -13.46 9.11
C MET A 325 2.79 -12.27 9.09
N ASN A 326 2.45 -11.18 9.79
CA ASN A 326 3.30 -9.99 9.87
C ASN A 326 4.58 -10.22 10.70
N ALA A 327 4.53 -11.10 11.69
CA ALA A 327 5.71 -11.54 12.45
C ALA A 327 6.58 -12.56 11.71
N GLY A 328 6.18 -13.02 10.52
CA GLY A 328 6.91 -14.04 9.76
C GLY A 328 6.57 -15.50 10.11
N GLN A 329 5.62 -15.70 11.02
CA GLN A 329 5.16 -17.02 11.48
C GLN A 329 4.10 -17.59 10.51
N ALA A 330 4.46 -17.69 9.22
CA ALA A 330 3.52 -18.10 8.17
C ALA A 330 3.02 -19.53 8.33
N LYS A 331 3.83 -20.42 8.93
CA LYS A 331 3.45 -21.82 9.17
C LYS A 331 2.36 -21.92 10.23
N GLU A 332 2.50 -21.19 11.32
CA GLU A 332 1.52 -21.10 12.41
C GLU A 332 0.25 -20.39 11.94
N ALA A 333 0.42 -19.28 11.20
CA ALA A 333 -0.71 -18.54 10.63
C ALA A 333 -1.54 -19.38 9.67
N ARG A 334 -0.89 -20.21 8.82
CA ARG A 334 -1.58 -21.14 7.92
C ARG A 334 -2.54 -22.06 8.67
N THR A 335 -2.11 -22.62 9.80
CA THR A 335 -2.96 -23.46 10.65
C THR A 335 -4.15 -22.67 11.18
N LEU A 336 -3.91 -21.49 11.77
CA LEU A 336 -5.01 -20.68 12.30
C LEU A 336 -6.02 -20.22 11.24
N PHE A 337 -5.56 -19.90 10.02
CA PHE A 337 -6.48 -19.58 8.92
C PHE A 337 -7.32 -20.80 8.50
N ALA A 338 -6.73 -21.99 8.49
CA ALA A 338 -7.47 -23.23 8.23
C ALA A 338 -8.52 -23.48 9.33
N ASP A 339 -8.16 -23.36 10.61
CA ASP A 339 -9.09 -23.50 11.74
C ASP A 339 -10.25 -22.51 11.64
N CYS A 340 -10.00 -21.26 11.23
CA CYS A 340 -11.05 -20.27 11.00
C CYS A 340 -12.02 -20.70 9.89
N LEU A 341 -11.54 -21.41 8.86
CA LEU A 341 -12.37 -21.90 7.76
C LEU A 341 -13.11 -23.19 8.10
N GLU A 342 -12.63 -23.98 9.05
CA GLU A 342 -13.38 -25.12 9.59
C GLU A 342 -14.62 -24.65 10.35
N GLU A 343 -14.46 -23.63 11.21
CA GLU A 343 -15.58 -23.03 11.95
C GLU A 343 -16.49 -22.17 11.04
N ALA A 344 -15.90 -21.42 10.10
CA ALA A 344 -16.61 -20.49 9.23
C ALA A 344 -16.14 -20.61 7.77
N PRO A 345 -16.64 -21.61 7.00
CA PRO A 345 -16.20 -21.87 5.61
C PRO A 345 -16.42 -20.70 4.63
N GLN A 346 -17.34 -19.81 4.99
CA GLN A 346 -17.70 -18.62 4.22
C GLN A 346 -16.81 -17.40 4.54
N MET A 347 -15.81 -17.52 5.41
CA MET A 347 -14.96 -16.39 5.80
C MET A 347 -13.86 -16.07 4.76
N ASP A 348 -14.18 -15.22 3.78
CA ASP A 348 -13.26 -14.82 2.71
C ASP A 348 -11.93 -14.25 3.22
N ALA A 349 -11.96 -13.52 4.35
CA ALA A 349 -10.76 -12.96 4.97
C ALA A 349 -9.77 -14.05 5.44
N ALA A 350 -10.27 -15.17 5.97
CA ALA A 350 -9.44 -16.30 6.38
C ALA A 350 -8.90 -17.05 5.16
N ARG A 351 -9.71 -17.19 4.10
CA ARG A 351 -9.31 -17.83 2.84
C ARG A 351 -8.23 -17.03 2.11
N LEU A 352 -8.37 -15.70 2.08
CA LEU A 352 -7.35 -14.80 1.56
C LEU A 352 -6.04 -14.95 2.35
N GLY A 353 -6.13 -14.94 3.69
CA GLY A 353 -5.00 -15.14 4.58
C GLY A 353 -4.33 -16.50 4.41
N LEU A 354 -5.10 -17.58 4.18
CA LEU A 354 -4.57 -18.91 3.91
C LEU A 354 -3.75 -18.94 2.60
N ALA A 355 -4.26 -18.30 1.54
CA ALA A 355 -3.54 -18.16 0.28
C ALA A 355 -2.27 -17.28 0.43
N GLU A 356 -2.32 -16.24 1.26
CA GLU A 356 -1.13 -15.45 1.65
C GLU A 356 -0.09 -16.27 2.40
N ALA A 357 -0.52 -17.09 3.36
CA ALA A 357 0.36 -17.99 4.11
C ALA A 357 1.03 -19.01 3.20
N HIS A 358 0.28 -19.66 2.30
CA HIS A 358 0.84 -20.57 1.30
C HIS A 358 1.85 -19.88 0.38
N GLN A 359 1.55 -18.66 -0.10
CA GLN A 359 2.53 -17.93 -0.92
C GLN A 359 3.80 -17.63 -0.14
N ALA A 360 3.69 -17.18 1.12
CA ALA A 360 4.83 -16.88 1.98
C ALA A 360 5.70 -18.12 2.26
N LEU A 361 5.10 -19.30 2.32
CA LEU A 361 5.80 -20.59 2.45
C LEU A 361 6.38 -21.11 1.12
N GLY A 362 6.19 -20.39 0.00
CA GLY A 362 6.66 -20.82 -1.32
C GLY A 362 5.78 -21.89 -1.97
N GLU A 363 4.51 -21.99 -1.57
CA GLU A 363 3.53 -22.98 -2.01
C GLU A 363 2.39 -22.33 -2.84
N PRO A 364 2.65 -21.59 -3.94
CA PRO A 364 1.61 -20.81 -4.63
C PRO A 364 0.48 -21.66 -5.22
N GLU A 365 0.75 -22.91 -5.63
CA GLU A 365 -0.27 -23.85 -6.10
C GLU A 365 -1.24 -24.30 -4.99
N ALA A 366 -0.75 -24.45 -3.75
CA ALA A 366 -1.60 -24.71 -2.59
C ALA A 366 -2.48 -23.49 -2.29
N GLY A 367 -1.92 -22.28 -2.44
CA GLY A 367 -2.68 -21.03 -2.37
C GLY A 367 -3.79 -20.93 -3.42
N LEU A 368 -3.52 -21.33 -4.67
CA LEU A 368 -4.53 -21.40 -5.73
C LEU A 368 -5.62 -22.43 -5.40
N THR A 369 -5.23 -23.59 -4.87
CA THR A 369 -6.17 -24.64 -4.44
C THR A 369 -7.11 -24.13 -3.35
N ALA A 370 -6.60 -23.36 -2.37
CA ALA A 370 -7.42 -22.76 -1.31
C ALA A 370 -8.44 -21.74 -1.83
N LEU A 371 -8.18 -21.09 -2.97
CA LEU A 371 -9.04 -20.10 -3.61
C LEU A 371 -10.01 -20.67 -4.65
N SER A 372 -9.76 -21.90 -5.13
CA SER A 372 -10.50 -22.51 -6.23
C SER A 372 -11.99 -22.65 -5.92
N GLY A 373 -12.85 -22.19 -6.83
CA GLY A 373 -14.31 -22.21 -6.69
C GLY A 373 -14.87 -21.06 -5.85
N HIS A 374 -14.02 -20.16 -5.37
CA HIS A 374 -14.41 -19.02 -4.53
C HIS A 374 -13.98 -17.67 -5.11
N GLU A 375 -13.31 -17.64 -6.26
CA GLU A 375 -12.73 -16.42 -6.85
C GLU A 375 -13.79 -15.35 -7.17
N GLN A 376 -15.03 -15.76 -7.45
CA GLN A 376 -16.15 -14.86 -7.75
C GLN A 376 -16.89 -14.37 -6.50
N ARG A 377 -16.60 -14.91 -5.31
CA ARG A 377 -17.31 -14.53 -4.07
C ARG A 377 -16.96 -13.13 -3.60
N SER A 378 -15.72 -12.71 -3.85
CA SER A 378 -15.30 -11.33 -3.62
C SER A 378 -14.15 -10.94 -4.54
N PRO A 379 -14.05 -9.65 -4.93
CA PRO A 379 -12.94 -9.16 -5.74
C PRO A 379 -11.56 -9.45 -5.14
N ALA A 380 -11.43 -9.38 -3.81
CA ALA A 380 -10.19 -9.70 -3.10
C ALA A 380 -9.66 -11.11 -3.42
N LEU A 381 -10.53 -12.12 -3.40
CA LEU A 381 -10.15 -13.51 -3.70
C LEU A 381 -9.79 -13.68 -5.17
N GLY A 382 -10.55 -13.08 -6.09
CA GLY A 382 -10.25 -13.12 -7.52
C GLY A 382 -8.94 -12.43 -7.87
N LEU A 383 -8.69 -11.24 -7.33
CA LEU A 383 -7.42 -10.53 -7.53
C LEU A 383 -6.24 -11.33 -6.97
N ARG A 384 -6.42 -11.99 -5.82
CA ARG A 384 -5.39 -12.84 -5.24
C ARG A 384 -5.09 -14.07 -6.09
N ALA A 385 -6.12 -14.73 -6.61
CA ALA A 385 -5.96 -15.85 -7.52
C ALA A 385 -5.26 -15.40 -8.82
N ALA A 386 -5.56 -14.21 -9.34
CA ALA A 386 -4.87 -13.64 -10.49
C ALA A 386 -3.37 -13.38 -10.20
N GLU A 387 -3.02 -12.84 -9.04
CA GLU A 387 -1.63 -12.67 -8.59
C GLU A 387 -0.88 -14.01 -8.54
N LEU A 388 -1.49 -15.04 -7.96
CA LEU A 388 -0.89 -16.37 -7.86
C LEU A 388 -0.76 -17.06 -9.23
N ARG A 389 -1.77 -16.93 -10.11
CA ARG A 389 -1.69 -17.44 -11.49
C ARG A 389 -0.59 -16.73 -12.29
N LEU A 390 -0.38 -15.44 -12.06
CA LEU A 390 0.76 -14.73 -12.65
C LEU A 390 2.09 -15.31 -12.16
N GLN A 391 2.19 -15.59 -10.85
CA GLN A 391 3.38 -16.19 -10.25
C GLN A 391 3.67 -17.62 -10.74
N THR A 392 2.63 -18.44 -10.93
CA THR A 392 2.76 -19.82 -11.43
C THR A 392 2.86 -19.91 -12.96
N GLY A 393 2.78 -18.77 -13.66
CA GLY A 393 2.90 -18.69 -15.12
C GLY A 393 1.62 -19.06 -15.88
N GLN A 394 0.49 -19.25 -15.19
CA GLN A 394 -0.82 -19.57 -15.75
C GLN A 394 -1.52 -18.34 -16.37
N ARG A 395 -0.89 -17.69 -17.35
CA ARG A 395 -1.34 -16.39 -17.90
C ARG A 395 -2.69 -16.43 -18.60
N GLY A 396 -3.03 -17.54 -19.27
CA GLY A 396 -4.34 -17.68 -19.93
C GLY A 396 -5.48 -17.64 -18.92
N ALA A 397 -5.42 -18.55 -17.93
CA ALA A 397 -6.39 -18.60 -16.83
C ALA A 397 -6.42 -17.34 -15.95
N MET A 398 -5.31 -16.58 -15.90
CA MET A 398 -5.30 -15.25 -15.28
C MET A 398 -6.12 -14.25 -16.11
N ARG A 399 -5.94 -14.22 -17.44
CA ARG A 399 -6.69 -13.32 -18.33
C ARG A 399 -8.19 -13.57 -18.23
N ASP A 400 -8.62 -14.82 -18.30
CA ASP A 400 -10.03 -15.21 -18.18
C ASP A 400 -10.63 -14.78 -16.82
N LEU A 401 -9.82 -14.79 -15.76
CA LEU A 401 -10.23 -14.32 -14.44
C LEU A 401 -10.33 -12.79 -14.38
N LEU A 402 -9.44 -12.07 -15.04
CA LEU A 402 -9.54 -10.61 -15.14
C LEU A 402 -10.78 -10.18 -15.93
N ASP A 403 -11.14 -10.91 -16.99
CA ASP A 403 -12.39 -10.69 -17.75
C ASP A 403 -13.61 -10.78 -16.82
N ASN A 404 -13.67 -11.79 -15.95
CA ASN A 404 -14.74 -11.93 -14.97
C ASN A 404 -14.75 -10.81 -13.91
N LEU A 405 -13.58 -10.29 -13.55
CA LEU A 405 -13.46 -9.22 -12.55
C LEU A 405 -13.85 -7.84 -13.09
N VAL A 406 -13.93 -7.65 -14.41
CA VAL A 406 -14.40 -6.39 -15.02
C VAL A 406 -15.81 -6.05 -14.54
N THR A 407 -16.72 -7.03 -14.49
CA THR A 407 -18.10 -6.80 -14.04
C THR A 407 -18.21 -6.56 -12.53
N ALA A 408 -17.24 -7.04 -11.75
CA ALA A 408 -17.16 -6.82 -10.30
C ALA A 408 -16.45 -5.51 -9.91
N ALA A 409 -15.82 -4.81 -10.87
CA ALA A 409 -15.05 -3.59 -10.62
C ALA A 409 -15.82 -2.48 -9.88
N PRO A 410 -17.11 -2.20 -10.15
CA PRO A 410 -17.85 -1.17 -9.43
C PRO A 410 -17.87 -1.36 -7.90
N GLY A 411 -17.90 -2.61 -7.45
CA GLY A 411 -17.89 -2.99 -6.03
C GLY A 411 -16.50 -3.03 -5.38
N MET A 412 -15.41 -2.84 -6.14
CA MET A 412 -14.06 -2.89 -5.61
C MET A 412 -13.73 -1.66 -4.76
N THR A 413 -13.00 -1.87 -3.67
CA THR A 413 -12.31 -0.81 -2.95
C THR A 413 -11.22 -0.17 -3.84
N GLU A 414 -10.82 1.07 -3.54
CA GLU A 414 -9.75 1.71 -4.34
C GLU A 414 -8.41 0.96 -4.33
N PRO A 415 -7.95 0.36 -3.21
CA PRO A 415 -6.78 -0.51 -3.25
C PRO A 415 -6.95 -1.73 -4.16
N GLU A 416 -8.15 -2.32 -4.25
CA GLU A 416 -8.45 -3.41 -5.17
C GLU A 416 -8.46 -2.93 -6.62
N LEU A 417 -9.06 -1.78 -6.92
CA LEU A 417 -8.99 -1.16 -8.25
C LEU A 417 -7.54 -0.92 -8.70
N LEU A 418 -6.67 -0.47 -7.79
CA LEU A 418 -5.26 -0.27 -8.07
C LEU A 418 -4.52 -1.59 -8.35
N ARG A 419 -4.81 -2.65 -7.59
CA ARG A 419 -4.26 -3.99 -7.86
C ARG A 419 -4.78 -4.52 -9.20
N PHE A 420 -6.06 -4.35 -9.47
CA PHE A 420 -6.72 -4.78 -10.70
C PHE A 420 -6.11 -4.10 -11.93
N PHE A 421 -5.90 -2.78 -11.87
CA PHE A 421 -5.22 -2.03 -12.92
C PHE A 421 -3.81 -2.59 -13.20
N LYS A 422 -2.99 -2.77 -12.14
CA LYS A 422 -1.61 -3.26 -12.27
C LYS A 422 -1.54 -4.69 -12.82
N LEU A 423 -2.44 -5.57 -12.38
CA LEU A 423 -2.56 -6.92 -12.92
C LEU A 423 -2.97 -6.89 -14.39
N GLY A 424 -3.90 -6.00 -14.76
CA GLY A 424 -4.28 -5.76 -16.15
C GLY A 424 -3.10 -5.35 -17.02
N GLU A 425 -2.27 -4.42 -16.55
CA GLU A 425 -1.04 -4.02 -17.26
C GLU A 425 -0.04 -5.16 -17.41
N GLN A 426 0.16 -5.96 -16.35
CA GLN A 426 1.04 -7.13 -16.39
C GLN A 426 0.51 -8.24 -17.33
N ALA A 427 -0.80 -8.29 -17.53
CA ALA A 427 -1.51 -9.23 -18.37
C ALA A 427 -1.72 -8.76 -19.82
N ASP A 428 -1.42 -7.49 -20.13
CA ASP A 428 -1.81 -6.84 -21.39
C ASP A 428 -3.34 -6.92 -21.63
N HIS A 429 -4.10 -6.58 -20.58
CA HIS A 429 -5.55 -6.66 -20.50
C HIS A 429 -6.14 -5.25 -20.27
N VAL A 430 -6.51 -4.59 -21.37
CA VAL A 430 -6.88 -3.17 -21.42
C VAL A 430 -8.22 -2.92 -20.73
N GLU A 431 -9.13 -3.88 -20.80
CA GLU A 431 -10.48 -3.83 -20.25
C GLU A 431 -10.48 -3.63 -18.73
N ALA A 432 -9.47 -4.16 -18.04
CA ALA A 432 -9.29 -3.94 -16.59
C ALA A 432 -8.96 -2.46 -16.29
N ALA A 433 -8.09 -1.85 -17.09
CA ALA A 433 -7.77 -0.43 -16.94
C ALA A 433 -8.98 0.46 -17.26
N LEU A 434 -9.77 0.11 -18.28
CA LEU A 434 -11.00 0.82 -18.63
C LEU A 434 -12.05 0.75 -17.51
N ALA A 435 -12.27 -0.43 -16.94
CA ALA A 435 -13.20 -0.63 -15.82
C ALA A 435 -12.82 0.23 -14.61
N VAL A 436 -11.52 0.32 -14.29
CA VAL A 436 -11.02 1.20 -13.22
C VAL A 436 -11.30 2.66 -13.53
N MET A 437 -11.07 3.10 -14.77
CA MET A 437 -11.35 4.48 -15.19
C MET A 437 -12.83 4.82 -15.10
N GLU A 438 -13.72 3.91 -15.49
CA GLU A 438 -15.17 4.07 -15.35
C GLU A 438 -15.58 4.18 -13.87
N CYS A 439 -15.04 3.31 -13.02
CA CYS A 439 -15.30 3.36 -11.58
C CYS A 439 -14.83 4.67 -10.95
N VAL A 440 -13.66 5.19 -11.33
CA VAL A 440 -13.14 6.46 -10.83
C VAL A 440 -13.96 7.64 -11.34
N THR A 441 -14.39 7.61 -12.61
CA THR A 441 -15.21 8.67 -13.20
C THR A 441 -16.60 8.75 -12.54
N ALA A 442 -17.18 7.59 -12.21
CA ALA A 442 -18.49 7.49 -11.55
C ALA A 442 -18.48 7.90 -10.07
N ARG A 443 -17.32 7.95 -9.41
CA ARG A 443 -17.21 8.32 -7.99
C ARG A 443 -17.12 9.83 -7.82
N SER A 444 -17.98 10.37 -6.94
CA SER A 444 -17.94 11.78 -6.54
C SER A 444 -16.74 12.12 -5.66
N GLN A 445 -16.26 11.15 -4.87
CA GLN A 445 -15.05 11.27 -4.06
C GLN A 445 -14.12 10.07 -4.26
N ILE A 446 -12.82 10.35 -4.33
CA ILE A 446 -11.75 9.35 -4.41
C ILE A 446 -10.67 9.60 -3.36
N SER A 447 -9.84 8.61 -3.05
CA SER A 447 -8.69 8.81 -2.16
C SER A 447 -7.48 9.42 -2.89
N PRO A 448 -6.55 10.05 -2.14
CA PRO A 448 -5.28 10.51 -2.69
C PRO A 448 -4.49 9.39 -3.37
N LEU A 449 -4.61 8.14 -2.91
CA LEU A 449 -3.83 7.02 -3.43
C LEU A 449 -4.14 6.73 -4.90
N ILE A 450 -5.42 6.62 -5.26
CA ILE A 450 -5.83 6.35 -6.65
C ILE A 450 -5.64 7.60 -7.54
N ALA A 451 -5.89 8.79 -7.00
CA ALA A 451 -5.66 10.05 -7.71
C ALA A 451 -4.18 10.22 -8.08
N GLN A 452 -3.26 10.02 -7.13
CA GLN A 452 -1.81 10.09 -7.35
C GLN A 452 -1.32 9.03 -8.34
N PHE A 453 -1.85 7.81 -8.24
CA PHE A 453 -1.57 6.74 -9.20
C PHE A 453 -1.97 7.12 -10.62
N LEU A 454 -3.22 7.56 -10.83
CA LEU A 454 -3.71 7.96 -12.14
C LEU A 454 -2.97 9.18 -12.69
N ALA A 455 -2.71 10.20 -11.86
CA ALA A 455 -1.92 11.37 -12.27
C ALA A 455 -0.51 10.97 -12.76
N SER A 456 0.11 9.96 -12.12
CA SER A 456 1.39 9.41 -12.56
C SER A 456 1.33 8.73 -13.93
N ARG A 457 0.20 8.07 -14.25
CA ARG A 457 -0.01 7.40 -15.56
C ARG A 457 -0.35 8.40 -16.66
N VAL A 458 -1.24 9.36 -16.37
CA VAL A 458 -1.68 10.42 -17.30
C VAL A 458 -0.50 11.17 -17.90
N ARG A 459 0.50 11.51 -17.07
CA ARG A 459 1.73 12.18 -17.51
C ARG A 459 2.45 11.48 -18.68
N VAL A 460 2.32 10.16 -18.77
CA VAL A 460 2.98 9.33 -19.81
C VAL A 460 2.04 9.03 -20.98
N ILE A 461 0.72 8.94 -20.71
CA ILE A 461 -0.27 8.38 -21.62
C ILE A 461 -0.93 9.44 -22.53
N VAL A 462 -1.15 10.66 -22.04
CA VAL A 462 -1.92 11.68 -22.76
C VAL A 462 -1.10 12.96 -23.03
N ALA A 463 -1.60 13.80 -23.94
CA ALA A 463 -1.01 15.10 -24.23
C ALA A 463 -1.05 16.05 -23.02
N PRO A 464 -0.09 17.00 -22.88
CA PRO A 464 0.02 17.88 -21.72
C PRO A 464 -1.27 18.63 -21.34
N ASP A 465 -1.98 19.19 -22.32
CA ASP A 465 -3.23 19.92 -22.07
C ASP A 465 -4.33 19.02 -21.49
N THR A 466 -4.41 17.77 -21.96
CA THR A 466 -5.33 16.78 -21.41
C THR A 466 -4.87 16.34 -20.03
N ALA A 467 -3.56 16.24 -19.79
CA ALA A 467 -3.01 15.87 -18.50
C ALA A 467 -3.41 16.86 -17.39
N VAL A 468 -3.31 18.16 -17.67
CA VAL A 468 -3.75 19.23 -16.73
C VAL A 468 -5.24 19.09 -16.40
N ARG A 469 -6.09 18.94 -17.42
CA ARG A 469 -7.54 18.78 -17.21
C ARG A 469 -7.89 17.53 -16.40
N VAL A 470 -7.20 16.42 -16.64
CA VAL A 470 -7.39 15.19 -15.85
C VAL A 470 -6.96 15.40 -14.40
N THR A 471 -5.82 16.04 -14.15
CA THR A 471 -5.38 16.31 -12.77
C THR A 471 -6.33 17.26 -12.05
N ASP A 472 -6.90 18.24 -12.72
CA ASP A 472 -7.91 19.14 -12.15
C ASP A 472 -9.17 18.35 -11.78
N ALA A 473 -9.65 17.46 -12.67
CA ALA A 473 -10.81 16.61 -12.41
C ALA A 473 -10.59 15.63 -11.25
N LEU A 474 -9.37 15.09 -11.12
CA LEU A 474 -8.97 14.26 -9.99
C LEU A 474 -8.94 15.06 -8.68
N GLU A 475 -8.40 16.29 -8.71
CA GLU A 475 -8.35 17.16 -7.52
C GLU A 475 -9.76 17.51 -7.01
N GLN A 476 -10.70 17.79 -7.91
CA GLN A 476 -12.07 18.13 -7.55
C GLN A 476 -12.78 16.99 -6.80
N ARG A 477 -12.45 15.74 -7.17
CA ARG A 477 -12.92 14.51 -6.51
C ARG A 477 -12.19 14.19 -5.20
N LEU A 478 -11.19 14.98 -4.79
CA LEU A 478 -10.55 14.82 -3.48
C LEU A 478 -11.26 15.68 -2.42
N ALA A 479 -11.29 15.14 -1.20
CA ALA A 479 -11.65 15.89 0.00
C ALA A 479 -10.84 17.20 0.09
N PRO A 480 -11.46 18.34 0.45
CA PRO A 480 -10.76 19.64 0.54
C PRO A 480 -9.48 19.60 1.39
N SER A 481 -9.49 18.84 2.48
CA SER A 481 -8.33 18.65 3.36
C SER A 481 -7.15 17.93 2.69
N ARG A 482 -7.38 17.21 1.59
CA ARG A 482 -6.39 16.41 0.87
C ARG A 482 -5.93 17.03 -0.45
N ARG A 483 -6.61 18.07 -0.94
CA ARG A 483 -6.25 18.74 -2.20
C ARG A 483 -4.86 19.36 -2.16
N ALA A 484 -4.45 19.92 -1.03
CA ALA A 484 -3.11 20.51 -0.85
C ALA A 484 -1.99 19.48 -1.07
N GLU A 485 -2.13 18.28 -0.48
CA GLU A 485 -1.19 17.17 -0.65
C GLU A 485 -1.11 16.74 -2.13
N PHE A 486 -2.27 16.59 -2.77
CA PHE A 486 -2.34 16.20 -4.17
C PHE A 486 -1.77 17.27 -5.12
N ARG A 487 -2.05 18.55 -4.90
CA ARG A 487 -1.46 19.64 -5.69
C ARG A 487 0.06 19.68 -5.56
N ALA A 488 0.60 19.49 -4.36
CA ALA A 488 2.04 19.37 -4.17
C ALA A 488 2.63 18.16 -4.91
N PHE A 489 1.93 17.03 -4.91
CA PHE A 489 2.31 15.84 -5.68
C PHE A 489 2.28 16.10 -7.20
N VAL A 490 1.20 16.65 -7.73
CA VAL A 490 1.04 17.01 -9.16
C VAL A 490 2.10 18.05 -9.57
N ALA A 491 2.34 19.07 -8.75
CA ALA A 491 3.42 20.02 -8.98
C ALA A 491 4.79 19.31 -9.09
N GLY A 492 5.08 18.35 -8.21
CA GLY A 492 6.28 17.53 -8.32
C GLY A 492 6.35 16.70 -9.60
N LEU A 493 5.22 16.21 -10.10
CA LEU A 493 5.15 15.46 -11.34
C LEU A 493 5.34 16.31 -12.61
N PHE A 494 4.77 17.51 -12.66
CA PHE A 494 4.68 18.31 -13.90
C PHE A 494 5.53 19.58 -13.91
N ALA A 495 5.86 20.14 -12.75
CA ALA A 495 6.63 21.39 -12.62
C ALA A 495 7.99 21.18 -11.92
N GLY A 496 8.16 20.08 -11.19
CA GLY A 496 9.40 19.70 -10.53
C GLY A 496 9.42 19.95 -9.01
N PRO A 497 10.54 19.62 -8.35
CA PRO A 497 10.59 19.50 -6.89
C PRO A 497 10.48 20.84 -6.13
N GLU A 498 10.97 21.95 -6.70
CA GLU A 498 10.90 23.27 -6.05
C GLU A 498 9.46 23.84 -6.03
N GLU A 499 8.71 23.68 -7.12
CA GLU A 499 7.29 24.06 -7.16
C GLU A 499 6.48 23.16 -6.22
N ALA A 500 6.80 21.86 -6.17
CA ALA A 500 6.18 20.93 -5.23
C ALA A 500 6.36 21.35 -3.76
N LEU A 501 7.58 21.78 -3.41
CA LEU A 501 7.89 22.30 -2.08
C LEU A 501 7.17 23.63 -1.80
N THR A 502 7.14 24.53 -2.78
CA THR A 502 6.43 25.81 -2.68
C THR A 502 4.95 25.58 -2.39
N ARG A 503 4.30 24.73 -3.21
CA ARG A 503 2.89 24.33 -3.03
C ARG A 503 2.64 23.67 -1.69
N ALA A 504 3.49 22.73 -1.29
CA ALA A 504 3.34 22.09 0.02
C ALA A 504 3.41 23.11 1.16
N ARG A 505 4.28 24.13 1.07
CA ARG A 505 4.42 25.16 2.10
C ARG A 505 3.28 26.17 2.11
N THR A 506 2.72 26.51 0.95
CA THR A 506 1.62 27.48 0.82
C THR A 506 0.28 26.85 1.16
N ASP A 507 0.04 25.61 0.72
CA ASP A 507 -1.29 25.02 0.72
C ASP A 507 -1.57 24.19 1.98
N LEU A 508 -0.53 23.70 2.68
CA LEU A 508 -0.71 23.01 3.95
C LEU A 508 -0.84 24.01 5.10
N THR A 509 -2.05 24.08 5.66
CA THR A 509 -2.38 24.91 6.83
C THR A 509 -1.75 24.36 8.12
N SER A 510 -1.64 25.22 9.13
CA SER A 510 -1.15 24.88 10.47
C SER A 510 -2.33 24.80 11.45
N PRO A 511 -2.38 23.84 12.39
CA PRO A 511 -1.35 22.83 12.71
C PRO A 511 -1.37 21.61 11.77
N ARG A 512 -0.18 21.10 11.43
CA ARG A 512 0.00 19.92 10.57
C ARG A 512 -0.12 18.62 11.37
N ASP A 513 -0.77 17.61 10.78
CA ASP A 513 -0.73 16.22 11.24
C ASP A 513 0.59 15.53 10.83
N THR A 514 0.73 14.25 11.17
CA THR A 514 1.93 13.45 10.86
C THR A 514 2.17 13.31 9.36
N GLN A 515 1.09 13.25 8.56
CA GLN A 515 1.14 13.07 7.11
C GLN A 515 1.59 14.35 6.41
N GLY A 516 0.99 15.50 6.75
CA GLY A 516 1.43 16.82 6.28
C GLY A 516 2.86 17.13 6.71
N ALA A 517 3.27 16.69 7.91
CA ALA A 517 4.66 16.81 8.34
C ALA A 517 5.62 15.92 7.51
N ALA A 518 5.25 14.67 7.26
CA ALA A 518 6.04 13.78 6.42
C ALA A 518 6.16 14.31 4.98
N LEU A 519 5.07 14.87 4.42
CA LEU A 519 5.06 15.47 3.09
C LEU A 519 6.04 16.64 2.98
N ILE A 520 6.04 17.57 3.94
CA ILE A 520 7.00 18.69 3.94
C ILE A 520 8.44 18.17 3.99
N GLY A 521 8.71 17.19 4.86
CA GLY A 521 10.03 16.58 4.95
C GLY A 521 10.46 15.93 3.64
N GLU A 522 9.58 15.18 3.00
CA GLU A 522 9.81 14.55 1.69
C GLU A 522 10.07 15.59 0.60
N ARG A 523 9.25 16.65 0.51
CA ARG A 523 9.43 17.73 -0.47
C ARG A 523 10.72 18.52 -0.25
N LEU A 524 11.15 18.71 1.01
CA LEU A 524 12.45 19.31 1.30
C LEU A 524 13.60 18.44 0.79
N LEU A 525 13.54 17.13 1.00
CA LEU A 525 14.55 16.19 0.49
C LEU A 525 14.57 16.17 -1.04
N ASP A 526 13.39 16.09 -1.67
CA ASP A 526 13.26 16.07 -3.13
C ASP A 526 13.75 17.37 -3.79
N ALA A 527 13.61 18.52 -3.12
CA ALA A 527 14.15 19.82 -3.54
C ALA A 527 15.62 20.06 -3.14
N GLY A 528 16.35 19.02 -2.72
CA GLY A 528 17.77 19.13 -2.38
C GLY A 528 18.06 19.92 -1.11
N ARG A 529 17.05 20.19 -0.26
CA ARG A 529 17.18 20.91 1.01
C ARG A 529 17.42 19.96 2.19
N ALA A 530 18.26 18.93 2.00
CA ALA A 530 18.45 17.84 2.96
C ALA A 530 18.84 18.29 4.38
N LYS A 531 19.69 19.33 4.51
CA LYS A 531 20.06 19.90 5.83
C LYS A 531 18.87 20.51 6.57
N LEU A 532 17.98 21.19 5.85
CA LEU A 532 16.75 21.74 6.43
C LEU A 532 15.75 20.63 6.75
N ALA A 533 15.61 19.65 5.84
CA ALA A 533 14.79 18.47 6.05
C ALA A 533 15.20 17.72 7.33
N PHE A 534 16.51 17.48 7.53
CA PHE A 534 17.04 16.83 8.73
C PHE A 534 16.65 17.57 10.01
N ARG A 535 16.85 18.89 10.06
CA ARG A 535 16.48 19.71 11.23
C ARG A 535 14.98 19.66 11.51
N TYR A 536 14.17 19.80 10.45
CA TYR A 536 12.72 19.77 10.53
C TYR A 536 12.20 18.40 10.99
N LEU A 537 12.62 17.33 10.33
CA LEU A 537 12.20 15.96 10.61
C LEU A 537 12.64 15.50 11.99
N ARG A 538 13.81 15.94 12.47
CA ARG A 538 14.25 15.68 13.85
C ARG A 538 13.24 16.19 14.89
N ILE A 539 12.66 17.37 14.67
CA ILE A 539 11.61 17.92 15.54
C ILE A 539 10.33 17.10 15.40
N CYS A 540 9.98 16.69 14.17
CA CYS A 540 8.78 15.89 13.92
C CYS A 540 8.86 14.51 14.58
N VAL A 541 9.97 13.78 14.48
CA VAL A 541 10.12 12.46 15.13
C VAL A 541 10.27 12.55 16.63
N ALA A 542 10.70 13.69 17.20
CA ALA A 542 10.66 13.91 18.64
C ALA A 542 9.21 14.05 19.15
N ARG A 543 8.33 14.67 18.34
CA ARG A 543 6.90 14.83 18.64
C ARG A 543 6.10 13.53 18.40
N TRP A 544 6.41 12.82 17.31
CA TRP A 544 5.69 11.61 16.86
C TRP A 544 6.67 10.47 16.57
N PRO A 545 7.30 9.89 17.60
CA PRO A 545 8.37 8.90 17.43
C PRO A 545 7.89 7.60 16.77
N ASN A 546 6.62 7.25 16.92
CA ASN A 546 6.05 6.00 16.42
C ASN A 546 5.39 6.10 15.05
N ALA A 547 5.39 7.28 14.40
CA ALA A 547 4.80 7.48 13.08
C ALA A 547 5.71 6.91 11.96
N PRO A 548 5.36 5.77 11.31
CA PRO A 548 6.28 5.06 10.41
C PRO A 548 6.74 5.88 9.20
N HIS A 549 5.88 6.74 8.67
CA HIS A 549 6.20 7.60 7.53
C HIS A 549 7.24 8.66 7.90
N LEU A 550 7.16 9.26 9.10
CA LEU A 550 8.14 10.23 9.59
C LEU A 550 9.49 9.55 9.86
N ARG A 551 9.48 8.34 10.45
CA ARG A 551 10.70 7.54 10.65
C ARG A 551 11.46 7.35 9.35
N ARG A 552 10.78 6.90 8.30
CA ARG A 552 11.36 6.67 6.97
C ARG A 552 11.99 7.95 6.40
N GLN A 553 11.28 9.08 6.46
CA GLN A 553 11.81 10.35 5.94
C GLN A 553 13.00 10.86 6.78
N PHE A 554 12.96 10.69 8.11
CA PHE A 554 14.07 11.08 8.98
C PHE A 554 15.33 10.27 8.70
N LEU A 555 15.20 8.95 8.53
CA LEU A 555 16.33 8.09 8.16
C LEU A 555 16.89 8.42 6.78
N ARG A 556 16.02 8.69 5.79
CA ARG A 556 16.44 9.22 4.48
C ARG A 556 17.23 10.52 4.64
N ALA A 557 16.76 11.46 5.47
CA ALA A 557 17.47 12.71 5.74
C ALA A 557 18.83 12.46 6.42
N CYS A 558 18.94 11.48 7.33
CA CYS A 558 20.22 11.10 7.93
C CYS A 558 21.19 10.58 6.87
N ILE A 559 20.73 9.76 5.93
CA ILE A 559 21.54 9.22 4.84
C ILE A 559 22.00 10.34 3.89
N GLU A 560 21.07 11.15 3.39
CA GLU A 560 21.38 12.23 2.43
C GLU A 560 22.26 13.34 3.04
N THR A 561 22.25 13.50 4.37
CA THR A 561 23.14 14.45 5.07
C THR A 561 24.41 13.82 5.64
N GLY A 562 24.59 12.49 5.52
CA GLY A 562 25.71 11.75 6.10
C GLY A 562 25.68 11.63 7.62
N GLN A 563 24.59 12.04 8.27
CA GLN A 563 24.37 11.97 9.71
C GLN A 563 23.95 10.55 10.15
N LEU A 564 24.69 9.52 9.69
CA LEU A 564 24.37 8.11 9.93
C LEU A 564 24.40 7.76 11.42
N SER A 565 25.34 8.33 12.19
CA SER A 565 25.42 8.14 13.64
C SER A 565 24.21 8.72 14.38
N ALA A 566 23.65 9.84 13.89
CA ALA A 566 22.42 10.40 14.45
C ALA A 566 21.22 9.48 14.17
N GLY A 567 21.18 8.85 13.00
CA GLY A 567 20.20 7.83 12.65
C GLY A 567 20.26 6.62 13.60
N HIS A 568 21.45 6.06 13.82
CA HIS A 568 21.66 4.94 14.75
C HIS A 568 21.28 5.30 16.20
N ALA A 569 21.79 6.42 16.72
CA ALA A 569 21.48 6.87 18.08
C ALA A 569 19.98 7.09 18.30
N TRP A 570 19.27 7.57 17.28
CA TRP A 570 17.82 7.72 17.35
C TRP A 570 17.10 6.37 17.31
N LEU A 571 17.55 5.39 16.50
CA LEU A 571 17.00 4.03 16.53
C LEU A 571 17.25 3.33 17.87
N ASP A 572 18.41 3.54 18.49
CA ASP A 572 18.70 3.01 19.84
C ASP A 572 17.75 3.61 20.88
N HIS A 573 17.56 4.94 20.88
CA HIS A 573 16.58 5.60 21.76
C HIS A 573 15.14 5.09 21.52
N LEU A 574 14.79 4.82 20.26
CA LEU A 574 13.48 4.28 19.91
C LEU A 574 13.31 2.84 20.42
N SER A 575 14.39 2.05 20.41
CA SER A 575 14.42 0.69 20.97
C SER A 575 14.21 0.70 22.48
N ASP A 576 14.85 1.62 23.19
CA ASP A 576 14.70 1.77 24.64
C ASP A 576 13.26 2.14 25.02
N ARG A 577 12.63 3.01 24.22
CA ARG A 577 11.26 3.47 24.45
C ARG A 577 10.19 2.47 24.01
N PHE A 578 10.45 1.72 22.94
CA PHE A 578 9.52 0.76 22.35
C PHE A 578 10.24 -0.57 22.04
N PRO A 579 10.46 -1.43 23.06
CA PRO A 579 11.23 -2.67 22.89
C PRO A 579 10.65 -3.63 21.85
N ASP A 580 9.34 -3.61 21.65
CA ASP A 580 8.63 -4.48 20.70
C ASP A 580 8.61 -3.96 19.25
N LEU A 581 9.19 -2.78 19.00
CA LEU A 581 9.19 -2.16 17.67
C LEU A 581 10.28 -2.76 16.77
N ASP A 582 9.86 -3.39 15.67
CA ASP A 582 10.78 -3.85 14.64
C ASP A 582 11.30 -2.69 13.77
N HIS A 583 12.59 -2.40 13.92
CA HIS A 583 13.33 -1.40 13.14
C HIS A 583 14.59 -2.02 12.48
N GLY A 584 14.62 -3.35 12.32
CA GLY A 584 15.79 -4.02 11.76
C GLY A 584 16.04 -3.66 10.29
N PHE A 585 14.99 -3.46 9.48
CA PHE A 585 15.15 -2.99 8.10
C PHE A 585 15.79 -1.59 8.02
N ASP A 586 15.36 -0.69 8.91
CA ASP A 586 15.90 0.66 9.02
C ASP A 586 17.40 0.62 9.41
N ARG A 587 17.76 -0.27 10.34
CA ARG A 587 19.15 -0.49 10.78
C ARG A 587 20.01 -1.09 9.65
N MET A 588 19.49 -2.05 8.88
CA MET A 588 20.15 -2.60 7.69
C MET A 588 20.45 -1.52 6.66
N GLN A 589 19.50 -0.60 6.44
CA GLN A 589 19.68 0.50 5.50
C GLN A 589 20.84 1.42 5.91
N LEU A 590 20.93 1.80 7.20
CA LEU A 590 22.04 2.61 7.69
C LEU A 590 23.39 1.86 7.61
N MET A 591 23.43 0.58 7.97
CA MET A 591 24.63 -0.26 7.87
C MET A 591 25.13 -0.38 6.43
N THR A 592 24.22 -0.57 5.48
CA THR A 592 24.55 -0.61 4.04
C THR A 592 25.21 0.69 3.59
N GLN A 593 24.68 1.84 4.00
CA GLN A 593 25.25 3.16 3.68
C GLN A 593 26.62 3.41 4.34
N GLN A 594 26.92 2.71 5.44
CA GLN A 594 28.24 2.71 6.08
C GLN A 594 29.23 1.71 5.44
N GLY A 595 28.82 0.93 4.44
CA GLY A 595 29.64 -0.14 3.87
C GLY A 595 29.75 -1.39 4.74
N ARG A 596 28.95 -1.52 5.80
CA ARG A 596 28.90 -2.69 6.71
C ARG A 596 28.06 -3.81 6.09
N LEU A 597 28.49 -4.28 4.92
CA LEU A 597 27.75 -5.21 4.08
C LEU A 597 27.63 -6.60 4.70
N GLU A 598 28.67 -7.10 5.37
CA GLU A 598 28.64 -8.40 6.06
C GLU A 598 27.63 -8.40 7.21
N GLU A 599 27.67 -7.38 8.07
CA GLU A 599 26.70 -7.23 9.16
C GLU A 599 25.27 -7.06 8.64
N THR A 600 25.11 -6.36 7.51
CA THR A 600 23.82 -6.25 6.82
C THR A 600 23.34 -7.62 6.33
N ARG A 601 24.22 -8.44 5.75
CA ARG A 601 23.90 -9.80 5.29
C ARG A 601 23.47 -10.67 6.46
N ASP A 602 24.29 -10.71 7.51
CA ASP A 602 24.05 -11.56 8.67
C ASP A 602 22.72 -11.21 9.34
N MET A 603 22.42 -9.92 9.49
CA MET A 603 21.11 -9.47 9.98
C MET A 603 19.98 -9.81 9.01
N ALA A 604 20.17 -9.63 7.69
CA ALA A 604 19.16 -9.94 6.70
C ALA A 604 18.82 -11.44 6.67
N GLU A 605 19.84 -12.31 6.77
CA GLU A 605 19.73 -13.77 6.80
C GLU A 605 19.11 -14.25 8.11
N ALA A 606 19.52 -13.70 9.26
CA ALA A 606 18.90 -14.02 10.54
C ALA A 606 17.40 -13.68 10.54
N ARG A 607 17.03 -12.52 9.96
CA ARG A 607 15.63 -12.12 9.80
C ARG A 607 14.88 -13.03 8.83
N ALA A 608 15.50 -13.39 7.69
CA ALA A 608 14.92 -14.33 6.73
C ALA A 608 14.65 -15.70 7.36
N ALA A 609 15.61 -16.22 8.13
CA ALA A 609 15.50 -17.49 8.84
C ALA A 609 14.41 -17.46 9.92
N ALA A 610 14.20 -16.30 10.55
CA ALA A 610 13.10 -16.07 11.49
C ALA A 610 11.74 -15.80 10.80
N GLY A 611 11.69 -15.77 9.46
CA GLY A 611 10.50 -15.42 8.68
C GLY A 611 10.13 -13.94 8.70
N ILE A 612 10.87 -13.11 9.43
CA ILE A 612 10.59 -11.68 9.62
C ILE A 612 10.89 -10.93 8.32
N LYS A 613 10.10 -9.88 8.04
CA LYS A 613 10.31 -9.00 6.89
C LYS A 613 11.77 -8.55 6.76
N THR A 614 12.38 -8.84 5.62
CA THR A 614 13.80 -8.60 5.34
C THR A 614 13.99 -8.05 3.92
N LEU A 615 15.21 -8.08 3.41
CA LEU A 615 15.56 -7.72 2.04
C LEU A 615 14.79 -8.59 1.02
N SER A 616 14.40 -7.98 -0.10
CA SER A 616 13.86 -8.73 -1.24
C SER A 616 14.94 -9.61 -1.89
N PRO A 617 14.57 -10.65 -2.66
CA PRO A 617 15.56 -11.51 -3.34
C PRO A 617 16.52 -10.73 -4.24
N ARG A 618 16.04 -9.65 -4.86
CA ARG A 618 16.87 -8.72 -5.63
C ARG A 618 17.88 -7.97 -4.77
N GLN A 619 17.47 -7.46 -3.61
CA GLN A 619 18.38 -6.78 -2.68
C GLN A 619 19.39 -7.75 -2.03
N PHE A 620 18.98 -9.00 -1.78
CA PHE A 620 19.91 -10.06 -1.40
C PHE A 620 20.93 -10.33 -2.50
N LEU A 621 20.50 -10.33 -3.77
CA LEU A 621 21.42 -10.50 -4.90
C LEU A 621 22.41 -9.33 -4.99
N ASP A 622 21.94 -8.08 -4.84
CA ASP A 622 22.83 -6.90 -4.78
C ASP A 622 23.89 -7.07 -3.68
N LEU A 623 23.49 -7.56 -2.50
CA LEU A 623 24.38 -7.79 -1.38
C LEU A 623 25.37 -8.94 -1.62
N ALA A 624 24.92 -10.07 -2.17
CA ALA A 624 25.77 -11.21 -2.49
C ALA A 624 26.79 -10.87 -3.58
N LEU A 625 26.37 -10.15 -4.63
CA LEU A 625 27.26 -9.62 -5.66
C LEU A 625 28.26 -8.63 -5.06
N ALA A 626 27.82 -7.79 -4.13
CA ALA A 626 28.69 -6.83 -3.48
C ALA A 626 29.72 -7.50 -2.55
N LEU A 627 29.39 -8.64 -1.93
CA LEU A 627 30.29 -9.43 -1.09
C LEU A 627 31.13 -10.44 -1.88
N GLY A 628 30.88 -10.59 -3.19
CA GLY A 628 31.60 -11.52 -4.06
C GLY A 628 31.26 -12.99 -3.82
N ASP A 629 30.09 -13.26 -3.23
CA ASP A 629 29.62 -14.61 -2.97
C ASP A 629 29.04 -15.22 -4.25
N VAL A 630 29.84 -16.01 -4.94
CA VAL A 630 29.50 -16.61 -6.24
C VAL A 630 28.34 -17.59 -6.11
N GLU A 631 28.37 -18.45 -5.08
CA GLU A 631 27.37 -19.50 -4.87
C GLU A 631 26.02 -18.90 -4.50
N LYS A 632 26.01 -17.96 -3.54
CA LYS A 632 24.80 -17.27 -3.13
C LYS A 632 24.23 -16.41 -4.25
N SER A 633 25.08 -15.73 -5.01
CA SER A 633 24.65 -14.97 -6.20
C SER A 633 24.00 -15.87 -7.25
N ALA A 634 24.49 -17.10 -7.44
CA ALA A 634 23.89 -18.06 -8.37
C ALA A 634 22.49 -18.50 -7.92
N GLU A 635 22.34 -18.85 -6.64
CA GLU A 635 21.06 -19.21 -6.03
C GLU A 635 20.03 -18.07 -6.19
N LEU A 636 20.44 -16.84 -5.83
CA LEU A 636 19.57 -15.67 -5.85
C LEU A 636 19.25 -15.21 -7.27
N ALA A 637 20.19 -15.25 -8.21
CA ALA A 637 19.94 -14.94 -9.61
C ALA A 637 18.87 -15.87 -10.21
N ALA A 638 18.95 -17.18 -9.92
CA ALA A 638 17.94 -18.15 -10.35
C ALA A 638 16.57 -17.88 -9.71
N ARG A 639 16.53 -17.33 -8.48
CA ARG A 639 15.28 -16.91 -7.81
C ARG A 639 14.70 -15.65 -8.44
N VAL A 640 15.50 -14.61 -8.66
CA VAL A 640 15.08 -13.34 -9.27
C VAL A 640 14.56 -13.54 -10.69
N GLN A 641 15.17 -14.42 -11.49
CA GLN A 641 14.70 -14.75 -12.84
C GLN A 641 13.29 -15.37 -12.86
N ARG A 642 12.89 -16.04 -11.77
CA ARG A 642 11.57 -16.67 -11.62
C ARG A 642 10.53 -15.71 -11.04
N GLU A 643 10.90 -14.49 -10.65
CA GLU A 643 9.94 -13.54 -10.08
C GLU A 643 9.00 -12.97 -11.14
N PRO A 644 7.66 -12.98 -10.92
CA PRO A 644 6.67 -12.46 -11.87
C PRO A 644 6.83 -10.97 -12.20
N GLY A 645 7.49 -10.19 -11.34
CA GLY A 645 7.79 -8.77 -11.54
C GLY A 645 8.99 -8.48 -12.45
N ALA A 646 9.78 -9.48 -12.85
CA ALA A 646 10.95 -9.27 -13.71
C ALA A 646 10.57 -8.79 -15.12
N GLY A 647 9.30 -8.90 -15.54
CA GLY A 647 8.87 -8.60 -16.91
C GLY A 647 9.43 -9.62 -17.92
N ARG A 648 8.64 -9.93 -18.95
CA ARG A 648 8.94 -11.01 -19.91
C ARG A 648 10.33 -10.88 -20.57
N GLN A 649 10.79 -9.65 -20.77
CA GLN A 649 12.09 -9.35 -21.39
C GLN A 649 13.27 -9.39 -20.41
N ASN A 650 13.13 -8.90 -19.16
CA ASN A 650 14.29 -8.95 -18.24
C ASN A 650 14.54 -10.37 -17.70
N ALA A 651 13.51 -11.24 -17.64
CA ALA A 651 13.71 -12.66 -17.32
C ALA A 651 14.38 -13.42 -18.47
N ALA A 652 13.92 -13.21 -19.71
CA ALA A 652 14.49 -13.85 -20.90
C ALA A 652 15.92 -13.36 -21.25
N HIS A 653 16.26 -12.15 -20.84
CA HIS A 653 17.57 -11.53 -21.06
C HIS A 653 18.21 -11.10 -19.73
N PHE A 654 18.10 -11.91 -18.68
CA PHE A 654 18.66 -11.56 -17.37
C PHE A 654 20.16 -11.23 -17.45
N SER A 655 20.91 -11.95 -18.28
CA SER A 655 22.34 -11.71 -18.54
C SER A 655 22.65 -10.32 -19.10
N THR A 656 21.69 -9.66 -19.77
CA THR A 656 21.85 -8.29 -20.29
C THR A 656 21.39 -7.22 -19.30
N THR A 657 20.87 -7.62 -18.13
CA THR A 657 20.61 -6.68 -17.02
C THR A 657 21.91 -6.39 -16.28
N LEU A 658 21.95 -5.28 -15.53
CA LEU A 658 23.12 -4.94 -14.70
C LEU A 658 23.47 -6.06 -13.72
N HIS A 659 22.48 -6.66 -13.05
CA HIS A 659 22.71 -7.74 -12.09
C HIS A 659 23.25 -9.00 -12.77
N GLY A 660 22.70 -9.37 -13.94
CA GLY A 660 23.17 -10.54 -14.69
C GLY A 660 24.57 -10.34 -15.24
N ALA A 661 24.90 -9.14 -15.70
CA ALA A 661 26.24 -8.80 -16.16
C ALA A 661 27.26 -8.82 -15.01
N GLN A 662 26.93 -8.22 -13.85
CA GLN A 662 27.75 -8.31 -12.63
C GLN A 662 27.95 -9.75 -12.15
N PHE A 663 26.90 -10.56 -12.19
CA PHE A 663 27.00 -11.98 -11.82
C PHE A 663 27.91 -12.76 -12.76
N ASN A 664 27.78 -12.56 -14.07
CA ASN A 664 28.64 -13.23 -15.06
C ASN A 664 30.10 -12.84 -14.89
N GLU A 665 30.37 -11.54 -14.70
CA GLU A 665 31.72 -11.04 -14.47
C GLU A 665 32.32 -11.61 -13.16
N LEU A 666 31.54 -11.66 -12.07
CA LEU A 666 31.98 -12.24 -10.80
C LEU A 666 32.36 -13.73 -10.96
N ARG A 667 31.59 -14.50 -11.73
CA ARG A 667 31.91 -15.91 -12.03
C ARG A 667 33.19 -16.06 -12.84
N LEU A 668 33.38 -15.23 -13.86
CA LEU A 668 34.59 -15.23 -14.68
C LEU A 668 35.82 -14.85 -13.85
N TYR A 669 35.70 -13.83 -12.99
CA TYR A 669 36.73 -13.47 -12.02
C TYR A 669 37.08 -14.65 -11.11
N ALA A 670 36.08 -15.31 -10.50
CA ALA A 670 36.32 -16.43 -9.59
C ALA A 670 37.07 -17.57 -10.29
N ALA A 671 36.66 -17.94 -11.50
CA ALA A 671 37.34 -18.97 -12.28
C ALA A 671 38.78 -18.58 -12.63
N ALA A 672 39.02 -17.32 -13.03
CA ALA A 672 40.36 -16.83 -13.34
C ALA A 672 41.27 -16.78 -12.11
N ARG A 673 40.73 -16.36 -10.96
CA ARG A 673 41.42 -16.34 -9.66
C ARG A 673 41.82 -17.75 -9.25
N ASP A 674 40.87 -18.69 -9.26
CA ASP A 674 41.10 -20.06 -8.79
C ASP A 674 42.13 -20.78 -9.68
N HIS A 675 42.09 -20.52 -11.00
CA HIS A 675 43.10 -21.02 -11.92
C HIS A 675 44.51 -20.49 -11.60
N ALA A 676 44.65 -19.18 -11.37
CA ALA A 676 45.93 -18.55 -11.07
C ALA A 676 46.50 -19.01 -9.70
N LEU A 677 45.65 -19.12 -8.68
CA LEU A 677 46.03 -19.65 -7.37
C LEU A 677 46.47 -21.11 -7.46
N ALA A 678 45.76 -21.94 -8.26
CA ALA A 678 46.16 -23.32 -8.50
C ALA A 678 47.49 -23.43 -9.26
N ALA A 679 47.86 -22.42 -10.05
CA ALA A 679 49.16 -22.31 -10.71
C ALA A 679 50.29 -21.84 -9.77
N GLY A 680 49.99 -21.58 -8.49
CA GLY A 680 50.95 -21.15 -7.47
C GLY A 680 51.25 -19.65 -7.47
N GLU A 681 50.45 -18.83 -8.16
CA GLU A 681 50.57 -17.37 -8.09
C GLU A 681 50.15 -16.83 -6.71
N GLU A 682 50.78 -15.75 -6.26
CA GLU A 682 50.47 -15.11 -4.99
C GLU A 682 49.11 -14.39 -5.05
N ALA A 683 48.24 -14.60 -4.06
CA ALA A 683 46.88 -14.10 -4.07
C ALA A 683 46.75 -12.58 -4.26
N ALA A 684 47.63 -11.78 -3.63
CA ALA A 684 47.62 -10.33 -3.78
C ALA A 684 47.99 -9.88 -5.21
N GLN A 685 48.95 -10.57 -5.84
CA GLN A 685 49.35 -10.30 -7.22
C GLN A 685 48.27 -10.71 -8.22
N VAL A 686 47.63 -11.86 -7.98
CA VAL A 686 46.47 -12.31 -8.77
C VAL A 686 45.34 -11.29 -8.68
N GLU A 687 45.00 -10.81 -7.48
CA GLU A 687 43.93 -9.84 -7.29
C GLU A 687 44.23 -8.52 -7.99
N ALA A 688 45.45 -7.98 -7.83
CA ALA A 688 45.88 -6.76 -8.51
C ALA A 688 45.87 -6.89 -10.04
N ARG A 689 46.33 -8.03 -10.57
CA ARG A 689 46.31 -8.31 -12.01
C ARG A 689 44.88 -8.42 -12.55
N LEU A 690 44.01 -9.16 -11.86
CA LEU A 690 42.62 -9.37 -12.29
C LEU A 690 41.74 -8.13 -12.12
N ALA A 691 42.11 -7.18 -11.24
CA ALA A 691 41.45 -5.88 -11.13
C ALA A 691 41.52 -5.03 -12.41
N HIS A 692 42.45 -5.34 -13.32
CA HIS A 692 42.51 -4.72 -14.64
C HIS A 692 41.26 -5.03 -15.48
N ASP A 693 40.78 -6.28 -15.42
CA ASP A 693 39.72 -6.80 -16.28
C ASP A 693 38.36 -6.87 -15.55
N PHE A 694 38.37 -7.11 -14.25
CA PHE A 694 37.16 -7.42 -13.47
C PHE A 694 36.85 -6.34 -12.42
N PHE A 695 35.59 -5.95 -12.32
CA PHE A 695 35.08 -4.95 -11.38
C PHE A 695 35.20 -5.39 -9.92
N TYR A 696 34.85 -6.63 -9.59
CA TYR A 696 34.84 -7.09 -8.19
C TYR A 696 36.21 -6.94 -7.48
N PRO A 697 37.34 -7.43 -8.02
CA PRO A 697 38.65 -7.16 -7.42
C PRO A 697 39.02 -5.67 -7.45
N ALA A 698 38.64 -4.94 -8.51
CA ALA A 698 38.91 -3.49 -8.58
C ALA A 698 38.23 -2.71 -7.44
N LYS A 699 36.95 -2.98 -7.16
CA LYS A 699 36.26 -2.31 -6.05
C LYS A 699 36.85 -2.66 -4.69
N ARG A 700 37.40 -3.87 -4.50
CA ARG A 700 38.08 -4.25 -3.25
C ARG A 700 39.34 -3.42 -3.05
N ILE A 701 40.14 -3.23 -4.10
CA ILE A 701 41.32 -2.35 -4.06
C ILE A 701 40.90 -0.92 -3.71
N VAL A 702 39.89 -0.36 -4.37
CA VAL A 702 39.38 0.98 -4.07
C VAL A 702 38.89 1.08 -2.62
N ALA A 703 38.09 0.12 -2.16
CA ALA A 703 37.55 0.11 -0.80
C ALA A 703 38.64 0.05 0.28
N ALA A 704 39.73 -0.68 0.03
CA ALA A 704 40.87 -0.75 0.95
C ALA A 704 41.57 0.62 1.13
N HIS A 705 41.52 1.49 0.12
CA HIS A 705 42.15 2.82 0.16
C HIS A 705 41.19 3.94 0.57
N ALA A 706 39.87 3.77 0.36
CA ALA A 706 38.86 4.80 0.57
C ALA A 706 38.92 5.52 1.94
N PRO A 707 39.17 4.85 3.09
CA PRO A 707 39.25 5.53 4.39
C PRO A 707 40.35 6.60 4.48
N GLN A 708 41.41 6.49 3.67
CA GLN A 708 42.55 7.42 3.65
C GLN A 708 42.41 8.49 2.56
N LEU A 709 41.48 8.28 1.62
CA LEU A 709 41.31 9.12 0.43
C LEU A 709 40.10 10.04 0.49
N GLY A 710 39.50 10.25 1.66
CA GLY A 710 38.39 11.18 1.84
C GLY A 710 38.77 12.67 1.63
N PRO A 711 37.85 13.60 1.94
CA PRO A 711 38.13 15.03 1.86
C PRO A 711 39.32 15.49 2.69
N ARG A 712 40.19 16.29 2.08
CA ARG A 712 41.46 16.76 2.64
C ARG A 712 41.76 18.18 2.15
N SER A 713 42.33 19.02 3.02
CA SER A 713 42.70 20.39 2.63
C SER A 713 43.79 20.37 1.56
N VAL A 714 43.55 21.06 0.44
CA VAL A 714 44.56 21.27 -0.59
C VAL A 714 45.63 22.21 -0.02
N SER A 715 46.83 21.70 0.28
CA SER A 715 47.98 22.54 0.65
C SER A 715 48.38 23.41 -0.54
N SER A 716 48.80 24.65 -0.28
CA SER A 716 49.25 25.62 -1.30
C SER A 716 50.46 25.15 -2.14
N ALA A 717 51.04 23.99 -1.81
CA ALA A 717 52.21 23.40 -2.46
C ALA A 717 51.89 22.29 -3.49
N VAL A 718 50.61 21.92 -3.72
CA VAL A 718 50.25 20.83 -4.65
C VAL A 718 50.04 21.36 -6.10
N PRO A 719 50.75 20.85 -7.12
CA PRO A 719 50.77 21.46 -8.46
C PRO A 719 49.56 21.20 -9.38
N THR A 720 48.65 20.28 -9.03
CA THR A 720 47.58 19.80 -9.92
C THR A 720 46.21 20.26 -9.46
N ALA A 721 45.95 21.57 -9.55
CA ALA A 721 44.61 22.11 -9.32
C ALA A 721 43.66 21.68 -10.45
N VAL A 722 42.46 21.23 -10.10
CA VAL A 722 41.38 21.00 -11.07
C VAL A 722 41.05 22.33 -11.77
N PRO A 723 41.16 22.42 -13.11
CA PRO A 723 40.81 23.63 -13.84
C PRO A 723 39.37 24.08 -13.61
N LYS A 724 39.12 25.39 -13.67
CA LYS A 724 37.76 25.95 -13.55
C LYS A 724 36.98 25.87 -14.87
N LEU A 725 36.87 24.64 -15.40
CA LEU A 725 36.11 24.29 -16.59
C LEU A 725 35.00 23.34 -16.20
N ILE A 726 33.80 23.55 -16.76
CA ILE A 726 32.65 22.64 -16.57
C ILE A 726 32.22 22.12 -17.92
N PHE A 727 32.04 20.81 -18.02
CA PHE A 727 31.63 20.11 -19.22
C PHE A 727 30.30 19.39 -18.99
N GLN A 728 29.40 19.52 -19.95
CA GLN A 728 28.17 18.73 -20.02
C GLN A 728 27.88 18.32 -21.46
N TYR A 729 27.08 17.27 -21.65
CA TYR A 729 26.74 16.72 -22.96
C TYR A 729 25.24 16.51 -23.11
N TRP A 730 24.70 16.87 -24.27
CA TRP A 730 23.37 16.47 -24.71
C TRP A 730 23.40 16.15 -26.20
N ASN A 731 22.94 14.96 -26.60
CA ASN A 731 23.19 14.43 -27.94
C ASN A 731 22.54 15.24 -29.08
N THR A 732 21.49 16.01 -28.80
CA THR A 732 20.80 16.87 -29.77
C THR A 732 21.03 18.37 -29.49
N PRO A 733 21.00 19.26 -30.49
CA PRO A 733 21.16 20.70 -30.24
C PRO A 733 20.07 21.31 -29.34
N LYS A 734 18.85 20.76 -29.39
CA LYS A 734 17.73 21.22 -28.57
C LYS A 734 17.66 20.40 -27.28
N VAL A 735 18.06 21.01 -26.16
CA VAL A 735 17.91 20.43 -24.82
C VAL A 735 16.47 20.65 -24.34
N PRO A 736 15.79 19.64 -23.77
CA PRO A 736 14.51 19.82 -23.09
C PRO A 736 14.61 20.90 -22.01
N GLU A 737 13.59 21.74 -21.88
CA GLU A 737 13.63 22.93 -21.01
C GLU A 737 13.96 22.60 -19.55
N GLU A 738 13.43 21.50 -19.02
CA GLU A 738 13.71 21.10 -17.63
C GLU A 738 15.14 20.64 -17.41
N VAL A 739 15.70 19.93 -18.39
CA VAL A 739 17.11 19.51 -18.36
C VAL A 739 17.98 20.76 -18.47
N ALA A 740 17.62 21.71 -19.34
CA ALA A 740 18.31 22.99 -19.47
C ALA A 740 18.30 23.78 -18.15
N ARG A 741 17.19 23.77 -17.38
CA ARG A 741 17.13 24.38 -16.05
C ARG A 741 18.12 23.75 -15.05
N VAL A 742 18.28 22.42 -15.07
CA VAL A 742 19.28 21.76 -14.24
C VAL A 742 20.69 22.16 -14.67
N MET A 743 20.97 22.14 -15.97
CA MET A 743 22.26 22.55 -16.53
C MET A 743 22.59 24.02 -16.28
N GLN A 744 21.58 24.89 -16.16
CA GLN A 744 21.78 26.31 -15.86
C GLN A 744 22.50 26.51 -14.52
N SER A 745 22.24 25.65 -13.52
CA SER A 745 22.95 25.71 -12.23
C SER A 745 24.46 25.59 -12.37
N TRP A 746 24.94 24.84 -13.36
CA TRP A 746 26.35 24.68 -13.68
C TRP A 746 26.89 25.81 -14.58
N GLN A 747 26.06 26.35 -15.48
CA GLN A 747 26.42 27.50 -16.33
C GLN A 747 26.64 28.76 -15.50
N ASP A 748 25.85 28.93 -14.44
CA ASP A 748 25.90 30.09 -13.55
C ASP A 748 26.98 29.96 -12.46
N ALA A 749 27.77 28.88 -12.47
CA ALA A 749 28.79 28.61 -11.46
C ALA A 749 29.88 29.72 -11.47
N PRO A 750 30.05 30.49 -10.37
CA PRO A 750 30.92 31.66 -10.37
C PRO A 750 32.39 31.32 -10.65
N GLY A 751 32.96 31.98 -11.67
CA GLY A 751 34.38 31.84 -12.02
C GLY A 751 34.74 30.54 -12.75
N PHE A 752 33.74 29.78 -13.23
CA PHE A 752 33.93 28.64 -14.11
C PHE A 752 33.51 28.98 -15.54
N GLU A 753 34.22 28.43 -16.52
CA GLU A 753 33.79 28.44 -17.91
C GLU A 753 33.02 27.15 -18.20
N HIS A 754 31.75 27.27 -18.60
CA HIS A 754 30.90 26.14 -18.98
C HIS A 754 30.95 25.86 -20.49
N ARG A 755 31.02 24.59 -20.86
CA ARG A 755 31.02 24.11 -22.25
C ARG A 755 30.03 22.95 -22.43
N LEU A 756 28.97 23.20 -23.19
CA LEU A 756 28.02 22.17 -23.62
C LEU A 756 28.44 21.58 -24.96
N PHE A 757 28.51 20.25 -25.03
CA PHE A 757 28.75 19.51 -26.26
C PHE A 757 27.47 18.85 -26.76
N ASP A 758 27.23 18.97 -28.06
CA ASP A 758 26.34 18.09 -28.79
C ASP A 758 27.13 16.99 -29.54
N ARG A 759 26.41 16.09 -30.21
CA ARG A 759 27.05 14.99 -30.95
C ARG A 759 28.02 15.49 -32.03
N GLN A 760 27.70 16.57 -32.72
CA GLN A 760 28.54 17.09 -33.80
C GLN A 760 29.80 17.76 -33.25
N ALA A 761 29.65 18.61 -32.23
CA ALA A 761 30.74 19.25 -31.53
C ALA A 761 31.69 18.20 -30.90
N ALA A 762 31.13 17.14 -30.31
CA ALA A 762 31.90 16.03 -29.76
C ALA A 762 32.74 15.31 -30.83
N LEU A 763 32.15 15.02 -32.00
CA LEU A 763 32.86 14.37 -33.11
C LEU A 763 34.01 15.23 -33.65
N SER A 764 33.79 16.53 -33.81
CA SER A 764 34.83 17.47 -34.24
C SER A 764 35.95 17.51 -33.20
N PHE A 765 35.61 17.71 -31.92
CA PHE A 765 36.56 17.70 -30.82
C PHE A 765 37.44 16.43 -30.80
N LEU A 766 36.81 15.26 -30.87
CA LEU A 766 37.51 13.97 -30.85
C LEU A 766 38.44 13.81 -32.06
N ARG A 767 37.99 14.23 -33.25
CA ARG A 767 38.81 14.16 -34.47
C ARG A 767 40.05 15.05 -34.36
N ASP A 768 39.86 16.27 -33.87
CA ASP A 768 40.91 17.30 -33.82
C ASP A 768 41.94 17.02 -32.72
N HIS A 769 41.53 16.45 -31.60
CA HIS A 769 42.40 16.26 -30.42
C HIS A 769 42.90 14.84 -30.22
N PHE A 770 42.16 13.82 -30.68
CA PHE A 770 42.47 12.40 -30.46
C PHE A 770 42.54 11.58 -31.75
N GLY A 771 42.24 12.19 -32.90
CA GLY A 771 42.32 11.58 -34.22
C GLY A 771 41.10 10.76 -34.63
N PRO A 772 41.09 10.23 -35.88
CA PRO A 772 39.93 9.59 -36.48
C PRO A 772 39.50 8.30 -35.75
N ARG A 773 40.42 7.62 -35.07
CA ARG A 773 40.13 6.38 -34.33
C ARG A 773 39.22 6.63 -33.11
N HIS A 774 39.42 7.71 -32.36
CA HIS A 774 38.56 8.06 -31.22
C HIS A 774 37.20 8.59 -31.68
N ALA A 775 37.18 9.40 -32.75
CA ALA A 775 35.93 9.79 -33.38
C ALA A 775 35.13 8.56 -33.85
N ARG A 776 35.79 7.54 -34.40
CA ARG A 776 35.15 6.27 -34.78
C ARG A 776 34.62 5.49 -33.57
N ALA A 777 35.37 5.42 -32.47
CA ALA A 777 34.91 4.77 -31.24
C ALA A 777 33.60 5.41 -30.73
N PHE A 778 33.55 6.74 -30.66
CA PHE A 778 32.35 7.49 -30.28
C PHE A 778 31.17 7.24 -31.24
N GLN A 779 31.41 7.13 -32.54
CA GLN A 779 30.35 6.77 -33.51
C GLN A 779 29.80 5.35 -33.34
N LEU A 780 30.58 4.43 -32.77
CA LEU A 780 30.20 3.04 -32.57
C LEU A 780 29.51 2.78 -31.22
N ALA A 781 29.37 3.81 -30.38
CA ALA A 781 28.59 3.74 -29.16
C ALA A 781 27.14 3.31 -29.44
N ASN A 782 26.62 2.39 -28.62
CA ASN A 782 25.29 1.81 -28.79
C ASN A 782 24.16 2.73 -28.26
N SER A 783 24.50 3.74 -27.46
CA SER A 783 23.54 4.65 -26.84
C SER A 783 24.16 6.03 -26.58
N ALA A 784 23.30 7.04 -26.38
CA ALA A 784 23.72 8.36 -25.95
C ALA A 784 24.45 8.35 -24.58
N ALA A 785 24.16 7.35 -23.73
CA ALA A 785 24.88 7.18 -22.46
C ALA A 785 26.34 6.76 -22.70
N GLU A 786 26.60 5.83 -23.61
CA GLU A 786 27.97 5.43 -23.98
C GLU A 786 28.74 6.58 -24.66
N GLU A 787 28.07 7.38 -25.47
CA GLU A 787 28.63 8.58 -26.09
C GLU A 787 29.09 9.59 -25.04
N CYS A 788 28.18 9.91 -24.11
CA CYS A 788 28.40 10.80 -22.98
C CYS A 788 29.56 10.31 -22.09
N ASP A 789 29.54 9.03 -21.72
CA ASP A 789 30.59 8.37 -20.94
C ASP A 789 31.96 8.40 -21.63
N PHE A 790 32.02 8.14 -22.93
CA PHE A 790 33.31 8.17 -23.62
C PHE A 790 33.84 9.59 -23.80
N LEU A 791 32.96 10.54 -24.13
CA LEU A 791 33.33 11.94 -24.32
C LEU A 791 33.83 12.57 -23.02
N ARG A 792 33.17 12.32 -21.87
CA ARG A 792 33.59 12.91 -20.59
C ARG A 792 35.01 12.54 -20.22
N LEU A 793 35.40 11.28 -20.47
CA LEU A 793 36.76 10.80 -20.21
C LEU A 793 37.78 11.55 -21.08
N CYS A 794 37.46 11.76 -22.36
CA CYS A 794 38.30 12.50 -23.31
C CYS A 794 38.43 13.99 -22.92
N LEU A 795 37.32 14.64 -22.57
CA LEU A 795 37.30 16.06 -22.18
C LEU A 795 38.12 16.29 -20.91
N LEU A 796 37.86 15.50 -19.87
CA LEU A 796 38.54 15.62 -18.58
C LEU A 796 40.03 15.26 -18.67
N TYR A 797 40.42 14.25 -19.45
CA TYR A 797 41.83 13.96 -19.65
C TYR A 797 42.56 15.11 -20.36
N ARG A 798 41.95 15.69 -21.41
CA ARG A 798 42.57 16.73 -22.22
C ARG A 798 42.63 18.09 -21.53
N HIS A 799 41.55 18.46 -20.83
CA HIS A 799 41.35 19.80 -20.31
C HIS A 799 41.30 19.89 -18.79
N GLY A 800 41.21 18.77 -18.07
CA GLY A 800 40.82 18.76 -16.66
C GLY A 800 39.43 19.36 -16.47
N GLY A 801 39.06 19.67 -15.23
CA GLY A 801 37.83 20.37 -14.87
C GLY A 801 36.79 19.46 -14.25
N ILE A 802 35.53 19.89 -14.31
CA ILE A 802 34.38 19.18 -13.79
C ILE A 802 33.55 18.66 -14.97
N TYR A 803 33.15 17.40 -14.90
CA TYR A 803 32.05 16.88 -15.69
C TYR A 803 30.86 16.60 -14.76
N ALA A 804 29.65 16.92 -15.21
CA ALA A 804 28.41 16.58 -14.53
C ALA A 804 27.36 16.11 -15.53
N ASP A 805 26.59 15.06 -15.19
CA ASP A 805 25.47 14.63 -16.02
C ASP A 805 24.42 15.74 -16.13
N ALA A 806 23.67 15.76 -17.23
CA ALA A 806 22.71 16.82 -17.53
C ALA A 806 21.52 16.86 -16.53
N ASP A 807 21.32 15.78 -15.76
CA ASP A 807 20.30 15.63 -14.72
C ASP A 807 20.84 15.76 -13.29
N ASP A 808 22.12 16.14 -13.12
CA ASP A 808 22.72 16.44 -11.82
C ASP A 808 22.64 17.95 -11.55
N LEU A 809 22.02 18.36 -10.44
CA LEU A 809 21.81 19.76 -10.10
C LEU A 809 22.91 20.28 -9.16
N LEU A 810 23.61 21.34 -9.54
CA LEU A 810 24.52 22.04 -8.65
C LEU A 810 23.71 22.84 -7.61
N ILE A 811 23.86 22.52 -6.33
CA ILE A 811 23.19 23.20 -5.21
C ILE A 811 24.17 23.98 -4.31
N GLY A 812 25.47 23.66 -4.39
CA GLY A 812 26.55 24.32 -3.66
C GLY A 812 27.46 25.13 -4.57
N ASP A 813 28.66 25.45 -4.06
CA ASP A 813 29.69 26.15 -4.82
C ASP A 813 30.63 25.15 -5.50
N ALA A 814 30.71 25.18 -6.83
CA ALA A 814 31.62 24.34 -7.60
C ALA A 814 33.10 24.52 -7.19
N SER A 815 33.49 25.68 -6.67
CA SER A 815 34.83 25.92 -6.12
C SER A 815 35.08 25.11 -4.85
N GLN A 816 34.06 24.88 -4.03
CA GLN A 816 34.17 24.04 -2.83
C GLN A 816 34.25 22.56 -3.20
N LEU A 817 33.50 22.12 -4.22
CA LEU A 817 33.57 20.74 -4.72
C LEU A 817 35.00 20.37 -5.15
N ILE A 818 35.66 21.23 -5.93
CA ILE A 818 37.06 20.99 -6.36
C ILE A 818 38.09 21.22 -5.24
N ALA A 819 37.67 21.80 -4.12
CA ALA A 819 38.51 22.02 -2.94
C ALA A 819 38.38 20.90 -1.90
N GLU A 820 37.48 19.93 -2.10
CA GLU A 820 37.32 18.76 -1.22
C GLU A 820 38.60 17.94 -1.12
N GLY A 821 39.47 17.94 -2.14
CA GLY A 821 40.77 17.26 -2.06
C GLY A 821 41.61 17.39 -3.31
N PRO A 822 42.86 16.90 -3.28
CA PRO A 822 43.75 16.95 -4.41
C PRO A 822 43.41 15.87 -5.46
N GLY A 823 43.91 16.07 -6.68
CA GLY A 823 43.88 15.06 -7.73
C GLY A 823 42.49 14.83 -8.34
N LEU A 824 42.26 13.60 -8.80
CA LEU A 824 40.96 13.14 -9.31
C LEU A 824 39.96 13.04 -8.17
N ILE A 825 38.81 13.72 -8.25
CA ILE A 825 37.75 13.67 -7.26
C ILE A 825 36.57 12.90 -7.85
N VAL A 826 36.19 11.82 -7.18
CA VAL A 826 35.12 10.88 -7.56
C VAL A 826 34.31 10.50 -6.32
N THR A 827 33.12 9.95 -6.50
CA THR A 827 32.23 9.58 -5.38
C THR A 827 32.08 8.07 -5.29
N ALA A 828 32.14 7.49 -4.09
CA ALA A 828 31.83 6.09 -3.84
C ALA A 828 30.32 5.86 -3.70
N GLU A 829 29.79 4.87 -4.42
CA GLU A 829 28.42 4.39 -4.32
C GLU A 829 28.27 3.28 -3.24
N PRO A 830 27.07 3.07 -2.66
CA PRO A 830 26.82 2.11 -1.58
C PRO A 830 27.25 0.66 -1.86
N TRP A 831 27.39 0.26 -3.12
CA TRP A 831 27.78 -1.09 -3.53
C TRP A 831 29.28 -1.22 -3.89
N GLY A 832 30.04 -0.14 -3.71
CA GLY A 832 31.50 -0.09 -3.86
C GLY A 832 32.00 0.38 -5.23
N ALA A 833 31.13 0.78 -6.15
CA ALA A 833 31.53 1.39 -7.41
C ALA A 833 31.90 2.87 -7.23
N LEU A 834 32.79 3.38 -8.08
CA LEU A 834 33.03 4.81 -8.21
C LEU A 834 32.06 5.39 -9.25
N ALA A 835 31.26 6.35 -8.80
CA ALA A 835 30.29 7.04 -9.63
C ALA A 835 30.98 7.74 -10.81
N ASN A 836 30.31 7.74 -11.96
CA ASN A 836 30.82 8.36 -13.19
C ASN A 836 30.08 9.66 -13.55
N ASN A 837 28.99 9.97 -12.85
CA ASN A 837 28.07 11.06 -13.20
C ASN A 837 28.64 12.46 -12.89
N VAL A 838 29.40 12.60 -11.78
CA VAL A 838 30.16 13.82 -11.46
C VAL A 838 31.62 13.46 -11.21
N ILE A 839 32.53 14.06 -11.97
CA ILE A 839 33.98 13.82 -11.86
C ILE A 839 34.71 15.15 -11.94
N CYS A 840 35.65 15.38 -11.01
CA CYS A 840 36.58 16.50 -11.09
C CYS A 840 37.98 15.96 -11.35
N ALA A 841 38.66 16.40 -12.41
CA ALA A 841 39.97 15.86 -12.76
C ALA A 841 41.00 16.95 -13.05
N PRO A 842 42.27 16.77 -12.64
CA PRO A 842 43.36 17.56 -13.17
C PRO A 842 43.65 17.14 -14.62
N VAL A 843 44.32 18.01 -15.36
CA VAL A 843 44.74 17.71 -16.73
C VAL A 843 45.67 16.49 -16.73
N GLY A 844 45.40 15.53 -17.61
CA GLY A 844 46.31 14.41 -17.85
C GLY A 844 46.33 13.32 -16.77
N HIS A 845 45.33 13.24 -15.89
CA HIS A 845 45.32 12.24 -14.82
C HIS A 845 45.47 10.79 -15.34
N PRO A 846 46.39 9.96 -14.82
CA PRO A 846 46.67 8.63 -15.36
C PRO A 846 45.46 7.67 -15.36
N ALA A 847 44.62 7.71 -14.31
CA ALA A 847 43.41 6.90 -14.28
C ALA A 847 42.43 7.29 -15.41
N MET A 848 42.35 8.57 -15.78
CA MET A 848 41.50 9.03 -16.88
C MET A 848 42.03 8.55 -18.24
N LEU A 849 43.35 8.54 -18.41
CA LEU A 849 44.00 7.98 -19.60
C LEU A 849 43.70 6.48 -19.74
N TRP A 850 43.80 5.74 -18.63
CA TRP A 850 43.49 4.32 -18.65
C TRP A 850 42.02 4.08 -19.03
N ALA A 851 41.10 4.82 -18.39
CA ALA A 851 39.66 4.71 -18.64
C ALA A 851 39.32 5.01 -20.10
N LEU A 852 39.80 6.13 -20.66
CA LEU A 852 39.49 6.49 -22.05
C LEU A 852 40.06 5.48 -23.05
N GLN A 853 41.25 4.92 -22.78
CA GLN A 853 41.85 3.92 -23.66
C GLN A 853 41.07 2.60 -23.61
N ALA A 854 40.68 2.15 -22.42
CA ALA A 854 39.87 0.96 -22.24
C ALA A 854 38.49 1.12 -22.90
N ALA A 855 37.76 2.20 -22.62
CA ALA A 855 36.49 2.51 -23.28
C ALA A 855 36.62 2.57 -24.80
N GLY A 856 37.66 3.23 -25.31
CA GLY A 856 37.92 3.35 -26.75
C GLY A 856 38.18 2.00 -27.41
N ARG A 857 38.94 1.11 -26.75
CA ARG A 857 39.15 -0.28 -27.24
C ARG A 857 37.83 -1.04 -27.30
N SER A 858 37.06 -1.03 -26.22
CA SER A 858 35.80 -1.77 -26.14
C SER A 858 34.76 -1.30 -27.15
N LEU A 859 34.64 0.02 -27.36
CA LEU A 859 33.74 0.60 -28.36
C LEU A 859 34.15 0.22 -29.79
N LEU A 860 35.46 0.25 -30.10
CA LEU A 860 35.97 -0.14 -31.42
C LEU A 860 35.80 -1.65 -31.68
N ALA A 861 36.00 -2.47 -30.64
CA ALA A 861 35.80 -3.92 -30.70
C ALA A 861 34.30 -4.31 -30.75
N ARG A 862 33.40 -3.36 -30.48
CA ARG A 862 31.95 -3.59 -30.33
C ARG A 862 31.67 -4.69 -29.31
N GLU A 863 32.38 -4.65 -28.19
CA GLU A 863 32.16 -5.56 -27.08
C GLU A 863 30.70 -5.51 -26.63
N ASN A 864 30.12 -6.69 -26.41
CA ASN A 864 28.73 -6.86 -26.00
C ASN A 864 28.53 -6.70 -24.49
N ASP A 865 29.45 -6.02 -23.82
CA ASP A 865 29.36 -5.69 -22.41
C ASP A 865 28.39 -4.54 -22.15
N GLY A 866 27.78 -4.57 -20.97
CA GLY A 866 26.88 -3.52 -20.53
C GLY A 866 27.57 -2.16 -20.44
N THR A 867 26.86 -1.08 -20.78
CA THR A 867 27.35 0.31 -20.70
C THR A 867 28.05 0.62 -19.38
N TRP A 868 27.53 0.09 -18.27
CA TRP A 868 28.10 0.24 -16.93
C TRP A 868 29.55 -0.25 -16.79
N PHE A 869 29.91 -1.36 -17.45
CA PHE A 869 31.27 -1.91 -17.45
C PHE A 869 32.17 -1.31 -18.53
N LYS A 870 31.59 -1.00 -19.69
CA LYS A 870 32.33 -0.59 -20.87
C LYS A 870 32.77 0.87 -20.81
N THR A 871 31.90 1.75 -20.33
CA THR A 871 32.10 3.20 -20.33
C THR A 871 31.70 3.87 -19.01
N GLY A 872 30.91 3.19 -18.16
CA GLY A 872 30.30 3.73 -16.95
C GLY A 872 31.08 3.51 -15.63
N PRO A 873 30.39 3.47 -14.48
CA PRO A 873 31.01 3.35 -13.14
C PRO A 873 31.92 2.14 -12.93
N GLY A 874 31.61 0.99 -13.56
CA GLY A 874 32.45 -0.20 -13.49
C GLY A 874 33.83 0.04 -14.10
N LEU A 875 33.87 0.71 -15.26
CA LEU A 875 35.12 1.11 -15.92
C LEU A 875 35.92 2.08 -15.04
N MET A 876 35.26 3.12 -14.49
CA MET A 876 35.93 4.11 -13.65
C MET A 876 36.53 3.46 -12.40
N THR A 877 35.84 2.49 -11.82
CA THR A 877 36.34 1.72 -10.67
C THR A 877 37.61 0.94 -11.04
N ARG A 878 37.62 0.24 -12.18
CA ARG A 878 38.83 -0.46 -12.67
C ARG A 878 39.98 0.50 -12.97
N ALA A 879 39.68 1.66 -13.54
CA ALA A 879 40.67 2.68 -13.84
C ALA A 879 41.37 3.21 -12.57
N ALA A 880 40.59 3.53 -11.54
CA ALA A 880 41.11 3.96 -10.24
C ALA A 880 41.90 2.85 -9.56
N ALA A 881 41.39 1.61 -9.55
CA ALA A 881 42.07 0.46 -8.96
C ALA A 881 43.41 0.17 -9.65
N ASN A 882 43.45 0.22 -10.98
CA ASN A 882 44.68 -0.01 -11.74
C ASN A 882 45.72 1.09 -11.46
N TRP A 883 45.29 2.35 -11.31
CA TRP A 883 46.20 3.43 -10.91
C TRP A 883 46.70 3.25 -9.46
N LEU A 884 45.81 2.93 -8.52
CA LEU A 884 46.18 2.66 -7.12
C LEU A 884 47.18 1.51 -6.99
N GLY A 885 47.07 0.46 -7.81
CA GLY A 885 48.01 -0.65 -7.82
C GLY A 885 49.41 -0.31 -8.37
N GLN A 886 49.58 0.84 -9.02
CA GLN A 886 50.85 1.28 -9.61
C GLN A 886 51.43 2.53 -8.94
N ALA A 887 50.60 3.33 -8.27
CA ALA A 887 50.99 4.56 -7.62
C ALA A 887 51.80 4.32 -6.34
N THR A 888 52.81 5.16 -6.11
CA THR A 888 53.48 5.24 -4.81
C THR A 888 52.56 5.84 -3.75
N PRO A 889 52.77 5.60 -2.44
CA PRO A 889 51.93 6.18 -1.40
C PRO A 889 51.77 7.71 -1.48
N ALA A 890 52.81 8.43 -1.88
CA ALA A 890 52.76 9.89 -2.07
C ALA A 890 51.91 10.31 -3.28
N GLU A 891 51.97 9.55 -4.38
CA GLU A 891 51.10 9.76 -5.54
C GLU A 891 49.65 9.43 -5.21
N THR A 892 49.41 8.35 -4.45
CA THR A 892 48.08 7.98 -3.96
C THR A 892 47.46 9.10 -3.12
N GLU A 893 48.23 9.66 -2.18
CA GLU A 893 47.75 10.72 -1.28
C GLU A 893 47.36 11.99 -2.04
N THR A 894 48.08 12.36 -3.09
CA THR A 894 47.89 13.62 -3.84
C THR A 894 47.13 13.48 -5.16
N GLY A 895 46.90 12.25 -5.62
CA GLY A 895 46.33 11.96 -6.94
C GLY A 895 44.86 11.57 -6.95
N LEU A 896 44.27 11.15 -5.82
CA LEU A 896 42.87 10.71 -5.80
C LEU A 896 42.17 11.12 -4.51
N THR A 897 40.93 11.60 -4.64
CA THR A 897 40.00 11.91 -3.56
C THR A 897 38.66 11.19 -3.82
N ILE A 898 38.18 10.45 -2.83
CA ILE A 898 36.96 9.66 -2.87
C ILE A 898 35.97 10.25 -1.88
N LEU A 899 34.92 10.89 -2.40
CA LEU A 899 33.82 11.42 -1.61
C LEU A 899 32.82 10.32 -1.27
N THR A 900 32.20 10.45 -0.11
CA THR A 900 30.94 9.74 0.20
C THR A 900 29.77 10.42 -0.52
N GLN A 901 28.66 9.69 -0.72
CA GLN A 901 27.45 10.29 -1.30
C GLN A 901 26.96 11.50 -0.50
N ALA A 902 27.06 11.49 0.83
CA ALA A 902 26.68 12.60 1.67
C ALA A 902 27.55 13.85 1.47
N GLN A 903 28.85 13.66 1.21
CA GLN A 903 29.76 14.76 0.90
C GLN A 903 29.44 15.34 -0.48
N LEU A 904 29.23 14.49 -1.49
CA LEU A 904 28.76 14.94 -2.80
C LEU A 904 27.43 15.70 -2.69
N ALA A 905 26.49 15.19 -1.90
CA ALA A 905 25.16 15.78 -1.66
C ALA A 905 25.21 17.17 -0.99
N SER A 906 26.37 17.62 -0.52
CA SER A 906 26.56 19.00 -0.05
C SER A 906 26.80 20.00 -1.19
N HIS A 907 27.18 19.51 -2.38
CA HIS A 907 27.51 20.30 -3.57
C HIS A 907 26.54 20.04 -4.71
N VAL A 908 26.17 18.78 -4.93
CA VAL A 908 25.40 18.34 -6.09
C VAL A 908 24.25 17.46 -5.63
N GLN A 909 23.06 17.68 -6.17
CA GLN A 909 21.95 16.76 -6.07
C GLN A 909 21.94 15.88 -7.33
N PRO A 910 22.45 14.63 -7.25
CA PRO A 910 22.51 13.76 -8.41
C PRO A 910 21.14 13.23 -8.81
N HIS A 911 20.96 12.97 -10.09
CA HIS A 911 19.79 12.32 -10.67
C HIS A 911 18.45 12.94 -10.26
N VAL A 912 18.34 14.26 -10.43
CA VAL A 912 17.08 14.97 -10.16
C VAL A 912 15.96 14.32 -10.95
N ARG A 913 14.81 14.14 -10.28
CA ARG A 913 13.61 13.59 -10.92
C ARG A 913 13.06 14.62 -11.91
N LEU A 914 13.38 14.41 -13.18
CA LEU A 914 12.92 15.26 -14.28
C LEU A 914 11.68 14.69 -14.96
N SER A 915 10.81 15.58 -15.44
CA SER A 915 9.58 15.19 -16.10
C SER A 915 9.88 14.43 -17.40
N TYR A 916 10.90 14.90 -18.11
CA TYR A 916 11.45 14.32 -19.34
C TYR A 916 11.74 12.82 -19.26
N LYS A 917 12.37 12.33 -18.16
CA LYS A 917 12.78 10.92 -18.00
C LYS A 917 11.62 9.92 -17.92
N MET A 918 10.38 10.40 -17.76
CA MET A 918 9.20 9.54 -17.78
C MET A 918 8.29 9.86 -18.97
N SER A 919 8.74 10.66 -19.92
CA SER A 919 8.01 10.91 -21.17
C SER A 919 8.33 9.84 -22.21
N GLY A 920 7.43 9.64 -23.19
CA GLY A 920 7.72 8.81 -24.37
C GLY A 920 8.87 9.35 -25.24
N GLN A 921 9.35 10.57 -24.99
CA GLN A 921 10.52 11.18 -25.64
C GLN A 921 11.84 10.83 -24.93
N TYR A 922 11.78 10.18 -23.77
CA TYR A 922 12.96 9.67 -23.09
C TYR A 922 13.58 8.53 -23.90
N TRP A 923 14.88 8.62 -24.16
CA TRP A 923 15.60 7.66 -25.00
C TRP A 923 15.58 6.21 -24.45
N ASN A 924 15.24 6.02 -23.17
CA ASN A 924 15.08 4.72 -22.52
C ASN A 924 13.61 4.46 -22.09
N ALA A 925 12.64 5.21 -22.62
CA ALA A 925 11.22 4.93 -22.43
C ALA A 925 10.92 3.54 -22.99
N ARG A 926 10.64 2.58 -22.11
CA ARG A 926 10.31 1.20 -22.46
C ARG A 926 8.87 1.02 -22.94
N ASP A 927 8.04 2.07 -22.83
CA ASP A 927 6.61 2.00 -23.10
C ASP A 927 6.30 2.32 -24.56
N ARG A 928 5.78 1.29 -25.24
CA ARG A 928 5.01 1.40 -26.48
C ARG A 928 3.79 2.30 -26.22
N HIS A 929 3.37 3.05 -27.24
CA HIS A 929 2.16 3.88 -27.25
C HIS A 929 1.00 3.22 -26.47
N ALA A 930 0.45 3.94 -25.49
CA ALA A 930 -0.68 3.45 -24.71
C ALA A 930 -1.89 3.13 -25.63
N PRO A 931 -2.71 2.11 -25.29
CA PRO A 931 -3.89 1.77 -26.07
C PRO A 931 -4.82 2.99 -26.25
N GLN A 932 -5.26 3.25 -27.48
CA GLN A 932 -6.17 4.37 -27.80
C GLN A 932 -7.44 4.40 -26.93
N PRO A 933 -8.09 3.26 -26.59
CA PRO A 933 -9.24 3.27 -25.68
C PRO A 933 -8.93 3.87 -24.30
N LEU A 934 -7.74 3.61 -23.77
CA LEU A 934 -7.32 4.12 -22.46
C LEU A 934 -7.03 5.63 -22.53
N VAL A 935 -6.42 6.11 -23.62
CA VAL A 935 -6.24 7.55 -23.89
C VAL A 935 -7.60 8.26 -23.93
N ALA A 936 -8.58 7.68 -24.61
CA ALA A 936 -9.94 8.23 -24.68
C ALA A 936 -10.66 8.22 -23.31
N ALA A 937 -10.43 7.19 -22.48
CA ALA A 937 -11.01 7.13 -21.13
C ALA A 937 -10.48 8.26 -20.23
N PHE A 938 -9.18 8.58 -20.29
CA PHE A 938 -8.64 9.76 -19.62
C PHE A 938 -9.23 11.06 -20.16
N GLY A 939 -9.47 11.15 -21.47
CA GLY A 939 -10.18 12.28 -22.06
C GLY A 939 -11.57 12.49 -21.47
N ARG A 940 -12.36 11.41 -21.31
CA ARG A 940 -13.69 11.49 -20.69
C ARG A 940 -13.64 11.94 -19.23
N LEU A 941 -12.69 11.44 -18.45
CA LEU A 941 -12.49 11.89 -17.06
C LEU A 941 -12.22 13.40 -17.00
N ALA A 942 -11.42 13.92 -17.94
CA ALA A 942 -11.13 15.35 -18.04
C ALA A 942 -12.38 16.22 -18.29
N ASP A 943 -13.38 15.68 -18.97
CA ASP A 943 -14.60 16.39 -19.37
C ASP A 943 -15.78 16.17 -18.41
N SER A 944 -15.64 15.25 -17.45
CA SER A 944 -16.72 14.81 -16.55
C SER A 944 -17.24 15.87 -15.57
N ASP A 945 -16.48 16.94 -15.30
CA ASP A 945 -16.88 18.03 -14.41
C ASP A 945 -17.50 19.25 -15.15
N ARG A 946 -17.73 19.13 -16.47
CA ARG A 946 -18.35 20.17 -17.30
C ARG A 946 -19.81 19.88 -17.66
N ALA A 947 -20.34 18.72 -17.27
CA ALA A 947 -21.74 18.30 -17.45
C ALA A 947 -22.45 18.32 -16.09
#